data_AF-A0A9E3YZZ5-F1
#
_entry.id   AF-A0A9E3YZZ5-F1
#
_cell.length_a   1.000
_cell.length_b   1.000
_cell.length_c   1.000
_cell.angle_alpha   90.00
_cell.angle_beta   90.00
_cell.angle_gamma   90.00
#
_symmetry.space_group_name_H-M   'P 1'
#
loop_
_entity.id
_entity.type
_entity.pdbx_description
1 polymer ?
#
loop_
_entity_poly.entity_id
_entity_poly.type
_entity_poly.pdbx_seq_one_letter_code
_entity_poly.pdbx_strand_id
1 'polypeptide(L)'
;MNKCSRPSLFSAPRTLALCLLLLLPGIALAAPQFGSSSTTSASSNVTTLTIATPTNTASGDFLLATISTDGSTTFNTPADWTLLDQGQSSGSESTLAVFYRIATSVEPANHTFTWTGSEQAAGAILRYTGVSTSNPIDAFAAGTGQSTNPTSPAATALSADTRVVRVYGADDDDLSGTPYPSGTTGRVSEESSGSGGSSSLGVADSTQLATGGTGTASFTQAASEQWRALTIVLPPSGINPLPPGDSNSAPAVCGAAAASGGGNISGTVNRYYPGSASVTAGATSITLGASIGAGAAIAAGDLLLVIQMQDATIDSANNANYGDGSATGTADGSGSTAIRQTGLYEFVTATNTVATGGGTVTLASGLTHSYNRGTNRRFQVVRVPQYGSATLTANITATSWNGLAGGIVALNVQGTLNLNGFSIDVSGQGFRGGDYAGTTATSSGDARTDYVATGVYWGAKGEGIAGGPNVGSMVNTDGYPGGSQARGAPGNGGGGGNDHNAGGGGGSNIGSGGRGGFPYPTGSVGGKGGGRFAGYSGRLLAGGGGGAGHKNNAGGTGVGGNGGGVVFISATTLTPGTGGAIRANGTAGDFSVQDGAGGGGAGGTILVRTASASVTGLSLQASGGNGGDSEYPDNHGPGGGGGGGAIYIDATGASTTVAGGLPGWRRNSAGSAAVTNHGALGGHRGQVAALTSVPTAVACDFGDAPASYSTSSTVHRVDATGGASVNLRIGSIVDFEWLGTASASADADNLRVTSNPAAGSDEDGVTLTAPAGGGGTINASVAVTNTTGSTARLCGWMDIGSPPNGTFEVAERRCANVATGGTTAVPFQWTVSATTTQTYVSRFRVCSTAVECESPTGTASNGEMEDYSTVYNPTVATIGKVSLSVIPVSAFLADMGMEEPEPQAALALLRFYDPQRAQALEGADPQVIAGALVEYLDPDGDGQVATVRWDTLEERGTIGFYVERRRSDSEEWQRLNGDMLPGLIVAPMGGEYWLADPQPRRGETYEYRLIEQEARGTQNTYGPWELSLPR
;
A
#
# COMPACT_ATOMS: atom_id res chain seq x y z
N MET A 1 54.51 -37.79 -0.51
CA MET A 1 53.25 -37.08 -0.15
C MET A 1 53.22 -36.88 1.36
N ASN A 2 52.84 -35.70 1.86
CA ASN A 2 52.79 -35.43 3.30
C ASN A 2 51.50 -34.67 3.67
N LYS A 3 50.90 -35.14 4.78
CA LYS A 3 49.94 -34.51 5.71
C LYS A 3 48.44 -34.87 5.63
N CYS A 4 48.01 -35.37 6.79
CA CYS A 4 46.66 -35.63 7.28
C CYS A 4 46.42 -34.68 8.48
N SER A 5 45.20 -34.20 8.73
CA SER A 5 44.82 -33.51 9.97
C SER A 5 43.39 -33.85 10.42
N ARG A 6 43.22 -34.13 11.72
CA ARG A 6 41.96 -34.38 12.46
C ARG A 6 41.36 -33.07 13.01
N PRO A 7 40.03 -32.99 13.26
CA PRO A 7 39.36 -31.84 13.88
C PRO A 7 39.15 -32.01 15.40
N SER A 8 39.02 -30.89 16.12
CA SER A 8 38.65 -30.83 17.54
C SER A 8 37.34 -30.06 17.74
N LEU A 9 36.45 -30.63 18.56
CA LEU A 9 35.22 -30.04 19.10
C LEU A 9 35.52 -28.93 20.11
N PHE A 10 34.63 -27.93 20.19
CA PHE A 10 34.32 -27.22 21.44
C PHE A 10 32.83 -26.88 21.54
N SER A 11 32.30 -27.14 22.72
CA SER A 11 30.91 -27.01 23.18
C SER A 11 30.66 -25.72 23.94
N ALA A 12 29.43 -25.19 23.88
CA ALA A 12 28.58 -24.63 24.97
C ALA A 12 27.64 -23.52 24.43
N PRO A 13 26.61 -23.06 25.17
CA PRO A 13 25.59 -23.79 25.93
C PRO A 13 24.16 -23.35 25.54
N ARG A 14 23.16 -24.14 25.96
CA ARG A 14 21.73 -23.88 25.82
C ARG A 14 21.26 -22.82 26.83
N THR A 15 20.52 -21.81 26.35
CA THR A 15 19.73 -20.89 27.19
C THR A 15 18.25 -21.13 26.92
N LEU A 16 17.52 -21.59 27.95
CA LEU A 16 16.05 -21.69 27.96
C LEU A 16 15.46 -20.28 27.96
N ALA A 17 14.70 -19.91 26.92
CA ALA A 17 13.83 -18.74 26.90
C ALA A 17 12.38 -19.19 27.10
N LEU A 18 11.83 -18.81 28.25
CA LEU A 18 10.45 -19.02 28.66
C LEU A 18 9.54 -18.14 27.78
N CYS A 19 8.76 -18.76 26.90
CA CYS A 19 7.85 -18.09 25.97
C CYS A 19 6.60 -17.62 26.73
N LEU A 20 6.58 -16.36 27.19
CA LEU A 20 5.39 -15.70 27.71
C LEU A 20 4.59 -15.14 26.53
N LEU A 21 3.54 -15.86 26.14
CA LEU A 21 2.60 -15.47 25.10
C LEU A 21 1.79 -14.24 25.58
N LEU A 22 2.31 -13.03 25.35
CA LEU A 22 1.55 -11.79 25.47
C LEU A 22 0.59 -11.71 24.28
N LEU A 23 -0.63 -12.20 24.48
CA LEU A 23 -1.78 -11.76 23.71
C LEU A 23 -1.89 -10.25 23.87
N LEU A 24 -1.50 -9.47 22.85
CA LEU A 24 -1.90 -8.08 22.71
C LEU A 24 -3.42 -8.07 22.54
N PRO A 25 -4.20 -7.53 23.49
CA PRO A 25 -5.59 -7.24 23.19
C PRO A 25 -5.58 -6.10 22.18
N GLY A 26 -6.24 -6.30 21.03
CA GLY A 26 -6.68 -5.17 20.23
C GLY A 26 -7.41 -4.20 21.16
N ILE A 27 -7.02 -2.92 21.14
CA ILE A 27 -7.65 -1.90 21.97
C ILE A 27 -9.10 -1.77 21.51
N ALA A 28 -10.02 -2.43 22.19
CA ALA A 28 -11.43 -2.13 22.08
C ALA A 28 -11.64 -0.70 22.60
N LEU A 29 -12.12 0.20 21.76
CA LEU A 29 -12.49 1.55 22.17
C LEU A 29 -13.72 1.45 23.08
N ALA A 30 -13.64 2.00 24.29
CA ALA A 30 -14.77 2.07 25.21
C ALA A 30 -15.53 3.37 24.99
N ALA A 31 -16.87 3.32 25.02
CA ALA A 31 -17.69 4.52 24.90
C ALA A 31 -17.36 5.55 25.98
N PRO A 32 -17.53 6.86 25.73
CA PRO A 32 -17.32 7.87 26.75
C PRO A 32 -18.15 7.58 28.00
N GLN A 33 -17.59 7.87 29.17
CA GLN A 33 -18.21 7.56 30.46
C GLN A 33 -18.57 8.84 31.20
N PHE A 34 -19.75 8.87 31.80
CA PHE A 34 -20.11 9.93 32.73
C PHE A 34 -19.24 9.83 33.98
N GLY A 35 -18.65 10.95 34.40
CA GLY A 35 -17.84 11.05 35.61
C GLY A 35 -18.61 11.64 36.78
N SER A 36 -19.06 12.89 36.65
CA SER A 36 -19.69 13.67 37.71
C SER A 36 -20.47 14.85 37.13
N SER A 37 -21.33 15.48 37.93
CA SER A 37 -22.00 16.73 37.58
C SER A 37 -22.03 17.69 38.77
N SER A 38 -22.20 18.97 38.48
CA SER A 38 -22.52 20.03 39.45
C SER A 38 -23.75 20.78 38.95
N THR A 39 -24.66 21.15 39.85
CA THR A 39 -25.86 21.93 39.53
C THR A 39 -25.92 23.21 40.34
N THR A 40 -26.65 24.21 39.83
CA THR A 40 -26.97 25.44 40.54
C THR A 40 -28.27 26.00 39.97
N SER A 41 -29.12 26.54 40.82
CA SER A 41 -30.35 27.22 40.47
C SER A 41 -30.41 28.60 41.11
N ALA A 42 -31.18 29.50 40.49
CA ALA A 42 -31.46 30.84 40.99
C ALA A 42 -32.97 31.03 41.10
N SER A 43 -33.49 30.99 42.33
CA SER A 43 -34.92 31.14 42.68
C SER A 43 -35.44 32.60 42.61
N SER A 44 -34.69 33.47 41.95
CA SER A 44 -34.99 34.90 41.79
C SER A 44 -34.28 35.41 40.53
N ASN A 45 -34.82 36.46 39.91
CA ASN A 45 -34.33 36.95 38.65
C ASN A 45 -32.87 37.42 38.72
N VAL A 46 -32.02 36.81 37.90
CA VAL A 46 -30.59 37.10 37.76
C VAL A 46 -30.21 37.22 36.28
N THR A 47 -29.04 37.78 36.01
CA THR A 47 -28.45 37.89 34.67
C THR A 47 -27.27 36.93 34.47
N THR A 48 -27.00 36.10 35.50
CA THR A 48 -25.81 35.26 35.57
C THR A 48 -26.04 34.04 36.46
N LEU A 49 -25.40 32.93 36.10
CA LEU A 49 -25.36 31.70 36.90
C LEU A 49 -23.91 31.24 37.03
N THR A 50 -23.46 30.98 38.26
CA THR A 50 -22.11 30.45 38.53
C THR A 50 -22.22 29.02 39.02
N ILE A 51 -21.60 28.09 38.29
CA ILE A 51 -21.67 26.65 38.55
C ILE A 51 -20.27 26.15 38.87
N ALA A 52 -20.13 25.37 39.95
CA ALA A 52 -18.86 24.77 40.34
C ALA A 52 -18.40 23.74 39.30
N THR A 53 -17.10 23.64 39.08
CA THR A 53 -16.51 22.59 38.23
C THR A 53 -16.79 21.21 38.83
N PRO A 54 -17.23 20.21 38.05
CA PRO A 54 -17.53 18.88 38.58
C PRO A 54 -16.32 18.25 39.28
N THR A 55 -16.56 17.52 40.37
CA THR A 55 -15.50 16.88 41.14
C THR A 55 -14.70 15.90 40.29
N ASN A 56 -13.39 15.78 40.57
CA ASN A 56 -12.44 14.92 39.86
C ASN A 56 -12.20 15.29 38.38
N THR A 57 -12.55 16.52 37.96
CA THR A 57 -12.19 17.02 36.63
C THR A 57 -10.67 17.04 36.46
N ALA A 58 -10.19 16.40 35.40
CA ALA A 58 -8.80 16.33 35.00
C ALA A 58 -8.61 16.90 33.59
N SER A 59 -7.37 17.26 33.25
CA SER A 59 -7.04 17.74 31.90
C SER A 59 -7.44 16.71 30.85
N GLY A 60 -8.14 17.15 29.80
CA GLY A 60 -8.64 16.30 28.72
C GLY A 60 -10.05 15.76 28.93
N ASP A 61 -10.69 16.00 30.08
CA ASP A 61 -12.09 15.64 30.25
C ASP A 61 -13.01 16.58 29.46
N PHE A 62 -14.13 16.05 28.97
CA PHE A 62 -15.16 16.85 28.33
C PHE A 62 -16.14 17.39 29.37
N LEU A 63 -16.36 18.70 29.37
CA LEU A 63 -17.35 19.37 30.20
C LEU A 63 -18.49 19.89 29.32
N LEU A 64 -19.73 19.55 29.67
CA LEU A 64 -20.95 20.01 29.03
C LEU A 64 -21.73 20.88 30.00
N ALA A 65 -21.91 22.15 29.69
CA ALA A 65 -22.76 23.05 30.46
C ALA A 65 -24.13 23.18 29.79
N THR A 66 -25.20 23.07 30.58
CA THR A 66 -26.59 23.20 30.12
C THR A 66 -27.30 24.16 31.07
N ILE A 67 -27.88 25.25 30.55
CA ILE A 67 -28.54 26.29 31.35
C ILE A 67 -29.91 26.59 30.74
N SER A 68 -30.96 26.53 31.55
CA SER A 68 -32.32 26.90 31.21
C SER A 68 -32.73 28.16 31.96
N THR A 69 -33.41 29.09 31.28
CA THR A 69 -34.01 30.31 31.88
C THR A 69 -35.50 30.39 31.56
N ASP A 70 -36.28 30.94 32.48
CA ASP A 70 -37.74 31.17 32.44
C ASP A 70 -38.23 32.20 31.40
N GLY A 71 -37.35 32.66 30.52
CA GLY A 71 -37.75 33.68 29.54
C GLY A 71 -36.86 33.70 28.31
N SER A 72 -37.24 34.58 27.39
CA SER A 72 -36.52 34.88 26.16
C SER A 72 -35.21 35.63 26.46
N THR A 73 -34.11 34.89 26.52
CA THR A 73 -32.78 35.44 26.80
C THR A 73 -31.81 35.19 25.65
N THR A 74 -30.72 35.94 25.61
CA THR A 74 -29.58 35.69 24.71
C THR A 74 -28.34 35.49 25.56
N PHE A 75 -27.69 34.35 25.43
CA PHE A 75 -26.50 34.03 26.20
C PHE A 75 -25.23 34.57 25.56
N ASN A 76 -24.33 35.08 26.40
CA ASN A 76 -22.96 35.37 26.01
C ASN A 76 -22.12 34.11 26.16
N THR A 77 -21.42 33.71 25.09
CA THR A 77 -20.48 32.59 25.14
C THR A 77 -19.22 32.99 25.91
N PRO A 78 -18.89 32.33 27.04
CA PRO A 78 -17.62 32.59 27.74
C PRO A 78 -16.43 32.27 26.83
N ALA A 79 -15.33 33.02 26.92
CA ALA A 79 -14.20 32.93 25.99
C ALA A 79 -13.57 31.52 25.86
N ASP A 80 -13.59 30.73 26.93
CA ASP A 80 -13.01 29.37 26.99
C ASP A 80 -14.06 28.26 26.79
N TRP A 81 -15.26 28.62 26.36
CA TRP A 81 -16.36 27.70 26.10
C TRP A 81 -16.80 27.81 24.64
N THR A 82 -17.22 26.68 24.07
CA THR A 82 -17.86 26.64 22.75
C THR A 82 -19.36 26.54 22.93
N LEU A 83 -20.12 27.43 22.31
CA LEU A 83 -21.59 27.33 22.24
C LEU A 83 -21.97 26.22 21.25
N LEU A 84 -22.71 25.22 21.70
CA LEU A 84 -23.26 24.15 20.87
C LEU A 84 -24.61 24.54 20.27
N ASP A 85 -25.53 25.01 21.12
CA ASP A 85 -26.86 25.49 20.75
C ASP A 85 -27.37 26.47 21.81
N GLN A 86 -28.12 27.47 21.39
CA GLN A 86 -29.04 28.18 22.27
C GLN A 86 -30.34 28.40 21.51
N GLY A 87 -31.46 28.30 22.21
CA GLY A 87 -32.71 28.72 21.62
C GLY A 87 -33.87 28.67 22.59
N GLN A 88 -34.99 29.18 22.11
CA GLN A 88 -36.20 29.35 22.89
C GLN A 88 -37.10 28.13 22.80
N SER A 89 -37.93 27.94 23.82
CA SER A 89 -39.10 27.06 23.77
C SER A 89 -40.21 27.65 22.88
N SER A 90 -41.27 26.89 22.64
CA SER A 90 -42.44 27.42 21.91
C SER A 90 -43.04 28.60 22.67
N GLY A 91 -43.34 29.70 21.98
CA GLY A 91 -43.89 30.90 22.63
C GLY A 91 -42.85 31.79 23.33
N SER A 92 -41.57 31.38 23.34
CA SER A 92 -40.46 32.15 23.93
C SER A 92 -40.52 32.29 25.46
N GLU A 93 -41.20 31.35 26.12
CA GLU A 93 -41.38 31.30 27.58
C GLU A 93 -40.17 30.71 28.31
N SER A 94 -39.21 30.12 27.61
CA SER A 94 -37.95 29.69 28.22
C SER A 94 -36.84 29.63 27.19
N THR A 95 -35.59 29.68 27.63
CA THR A 95 -34.40 29.57 26.78
C THR A 95 -33.46 28.52 27.33
N LEU A 96 -33.05 27.57 26.49
CA LEU A 96 -32.02 26.58 26.81
C LEU A 96 -30.74 26.90 26.02
N ALA A 97 -29.63 27.00 26.73
CA ALA A 97 -28.29 27.14 26.16
C ALA A 97 -27.39 25.97 26.58
N VAL A 98 -26.62 25.47 25.62
CA VAL A 98 -25.69 24.35 25.80
C VAL A 98 -24.31 24.74 25.31
N PHE A 99 -23.32 24.61 26.20
CA PHE A 99 -21.92 24.88 25.93
C PHE A 99 -21.07 23.65 26.19
N TYR A 100 -19.90 23.58 25.58
CA TYR A 100 -18.90 22.60 25.95
C TYR A 100 -17.48 23.17 26.00
N ARG A 101 -16.61 22.48 26.74
CA ARG A 101 -15.17 22.72 26.78
C ARG A 101 -14.41 21.43 27.07
N ILE A 102 -13.12 21.44 26.77
CA ILE A 102 -12.18 20.40 27.24
C ILE A 102 -11.44 20.97 28.44
N ALA A 103 -11.52 20.28 29.57
CA ALA A 103 -10.85 20.67 30.79
C ALA A 103 -9.33 20.72 30.57
N THR A 104 -8.69 21.72 31.18
CA THR A 104 -7.23 21.91 31.08
C THR A 104 -6.54 21.45 32.36
N SER A 105 -5.21 21.52 32.39
CA SER A 105 -4.43 21.26 33.61
C SER A 105 -4.61 22.33 34.69
N VAL A 106 -5.22 23.48 34.36
CA VAL A 106 -5.53 24.58 35.28
C VAL A 106 -7.01 24.92 35.15
N GLU A 107 -7.86 23.96 35.51
CA GLU A 107 -9.31 24.14 35.43
C GLU A 107 -9.83 25.07 36.56
N PRO A 108 -10.58 26.14 36.24
CA PRO A 108 -11.16 27.01 37.26
C PRO A 108 -12.05 26.25 38.25
N ALA A 109 -12.18 26.76 39.49
CA ALA A 109 -13.07 26.16 40.48
C ALA A 109 -14.57 26.37 40.16
N ASN A 110 -14.89 27.44 39.44
CA ASN A 110 -16.25 27.81 39.05
C ASN A 110 -16.26 28.38 37.63
N HIS A 111 -17.38 28.21 36.94
CA HIS A 111 -17.66 28.83 35.64
C HIS A 111 -18.92 29.68 35.71
N THR A 112 -18.87 30.85 35.10
CA THR A 112 -19.95 31.84 35.11
C THR A 112 -20.53 32.01 33.70
N PHE A 113 -21.84 31.88 33.57
CA PHE A 113 -22.59 32.06 32.33
C PHE A 113 -23.48 33.29 32.48
N THR A 114 -23.56 34.13 31.45
CA THR A 114 -24.31 35.40 31.49
C THR A 114 -25.25 35.52 30.30
N TRP A 115 -26.34 36.26 30.48
CA TRP A 115 -27.34 36.49 29.43
C TRP A 115 -27.98 37.88 29.55
N THR A 116 -28.76 38.24 28.53
CA THR A 116 -29.59 39.46 28.51
C THR A 116 -30.93 39.24 29.19
N GLY A 117 -31.41 40.22 29.96
CA GLY A 117 -32.65 40.09 30.73
C GLY A 117 -32.41 39.49 32.12
N SER A 118 -33.31 39.74 33.06
CA SER A 118 -33.21 39.22 34.43
C SER A 118 -34.24 38.10 34.59
N GLU A 119 -33.78 36.86 34.67
CA GLU A 119 -34.61 35.66 34.70
C GLU A 119 -34.21 34.71 35.83
N GLN A 120 -35.14 33.87 36.26
CA GLN A 120 -34.79 32.69 37.03
C GLN A 120 -34.12 31.66 36.12
N ALA A 121 -33.25 30.84 36.69
CA ALA A 121 -32.43 29.92 35.92
C ALA A 121 -32.08 28.64 36.68
N ALA A 122 -31.99 27.54 35.95
CA ALA A 122 -31.44 26.27 36.42
C ALA A 122 -30.29 25.86 35.49
N GLY A 123 -29.18 25.37 36.04
CA GLY A 123 -28.00 25.04 35.25
C GLY A 123 -27.19 23.89 35.82
N ALA A 124 -26.47 23.21 34.94
CA ALA A 124 -25.55 22.15 35.31
C ALA A 124 -24.30 22.13 34.44
N ILE A 125 -23.21 21.60 35.00
CA ILE A 125 -22.03 21.16 34.25
C ILE A 125 -21.86 19.66 34.46
N LEU A 126 -21.75 18.89 33.37
CA LEU A 126 -21.52 17.46 33.37
C LEU A 126 -20.11 17.16 32.85
N ARG A 127 -19.42 16.22 33.51
CA ARG A 127 -18.10 15.73 33.13
C ARG A 127 -18.21 14.36 32.47
N TYR A 128 -17.60 14.20 31.30
CA TYR A 128 -17.43 12.93 30.62
C TYR A 128 -15.94 12.64 30.35
N THR A 129 -15.52 11.42 30.63
CA THR A 129 -14.17 10.92 30.36
C THR A 129 -14.15 10.08 29.09
N GLY A 130 -13.01 10.03 28.39
CA GLY A 130 -12.88 9.23 27.17
C GLY A 130 -13.65 9.79 25.97
N VAL A 131 -14.11 11.04 26.06
CA VAL A 131 -14.61 11.80 24.91
C VAL A 131 -13.43 12.25 24.06
N SER A 132 -13.57 12.23 22.74
CA SER A 132 -12.56 12.82 21.85
C SER A 132 -12.33 14.30 22.17
N THR A 133 -11.14 14.64 22.68
CA THR A 133 -10.76 16.03 22.98
C THR A 133 -10.60 16.90 21.74
N SER A 134 -10.55 16.28 20.56
CA SER A 134 -10.38 16.95 19.27
C SER A 134 -11.69 17.14 18.51
N ASN A 135 -12.72 16.30 18.75
CA ASN A 135 -14.11 16.46 18.28
C ASN A 135 -15.05 15.87 19.32
N PRO A 136 -15.38 16.65 20.34
CA PRO A 136 -16.16 16.09 21.42
C PRO A 136 -17.64 15.92 21.10
N ILE A 137 -18.11 16.46 19.97
CA ILE A 137 -19.48 16.33 19.46
C ILE A 137 -19.46 15.60 18.12
N ASP A 138 -20.00 14.39 18.11
CA ASP A 138 -20.16 13.51 16.94
C ASP A 138 -21.39 13.94 16.11
N ALA A 139 -22.51 14.26 16.76
CA ALA A 139 -23.71 14.81 16.16
C ALA A 139 -24.57 15.52 17.21
N PHE A 140 -25.46 16.42 16.81
CA PHE A 140 -26.51 16.91 17.68
C PHE A 140 -27.79 17.26 16.90
N ALA A 141 -28.92 17.33 17.61
CA ALA A 141 -30.20 17.79 17.09
C ALA A 141 -30.94 18.54 18.19
N ALA A 142 -31.73 19.56 17.83
CA ALA A 142 -32.52 20.38 18.74
C ALA A 142 -33.99 20.44 18.29
N GLY A 143 -34.92 20.51 19.24
CA GLY A 143 -36.36 20.57 19.02
C GLY A 143 -37.05 21.35 20.12
N THR A 144 -38.27 21.79 19.87
CA THR A 144 -39.09 22.55 20.82
C THR A 144 -40.54 22.08 20.76
N GLY A 145 -41.31 22.36 21.80
CA GLY A 145 -42.74 22.04 21.84
C GLY A 145 -43.38 22.43 23.17
N GLN A 146 -44.65 22.06 23.33
CA GLN A 146 -45.42 22.24 24.56
C GLN A 146 -46.12 20.94 24.92
N SER A 147 -45.79 20.36 26.07
CA SER A 147 -46.37 19.08 26.52
C SER A 147 -45.87 18.68 27.90
N THR A 148 -46.54 17.72 28.53
CA THR A 148 -46.03 16.97 29.70
C THR A 148 -44.80 16.11 29.40
N ASN A 149 -44.43 15.92 28.12
CA ASN A 149 -43.37 15.02 27.68
C ASN A 149 -42.34 15.69 26.75
N PRO A 150 -41.44 16.54 27.28
CA PRO A 150 -40.38 17.16 26.50
C PRO A 150 -39.60 16.14 25.68
N THR A 151 -39.62 16.27 24.36
CA THR A 151 -39.10 15.22 23.46
C THR A 151 -37.82 15.66 22.79
N SER A 152 -36.71 15.03 23.18
CA SER A 152 -35.43 15.20 22.51
C SER A 152 -35.48 14.58 21.10
N PRO A 153 -35.08 15.32 20.05
CA PRO A 153 -35.15 14.86 18.67
C PRO A 153 -34.11 13.77 18.37
N ALA A 154 -34.27 13.03 17.28
CA ALA A 154 -33.24 12.09 16.85
C ALA A 154 -32.03 12.82 16.24
N ALA A 155 -30.83 12.50 16.74
CA ALA A 155 -29.57 12.73 16.03
C ALA A 155 -29.08 11.44 15.37
N THR A 156 -28.11 11.52 14.47
CA THR A 156 -27.47 10.35 13.85
C THR A 156 -26.05 10.23 14.37
N ALA A 157 -25.75 9.20 15.17
CA ALA A 157 -24.40 8.92 15.61
C ALA A 157 -23.52 8.57 14.39
N LEU A 158 -22.42 9.30 14.22
CA LEU A 158 -21.48 9.14 13.13
C LEU A 158 -20.36 8.16 13.50
N SER A 159 -20.15 7.91 14.80
CA SER A 159 -19.18 6.98 15.38
C SER A 159 -19.88 5.83 16.11
N ALA A 160 -19.25 4.65 16.14
CA ALA A 160 -19.63 3.56 17.03
C ALA A 160 -19.17 3.85 18.46
N ASP A 161 -19.69 3.09 19.44
CA ASP A 161 -19.33 3.24 20.85
C ASP A 161 -19.46 4.69 21.37
N THR A 162 -20.57 5.35 21.03
CA THR A 162 -20.84 6.74 21.44
C THR A 162 -21.63 6.82 22.74
N ARG A 163 -21.56 7.98 23.38
CA ARG A 163 -22.45 8.38 24.48
C ARG A 163 -23.47 9.37 23.95
N VAL A 164 -24.74 9.01 23.96
CA VAL A 164 -25.85 9.88 23.56
C VAL A 164 -26.37 10.59 24.81
N VAL A 165 -26.23 11.92 24.87
CA VAL A 165 -26.72 12.79 25.94
C VAL A 165 -27.99 13.48 25.47
N ARG A 166 -29.05 13.40 26.27
CA ARG A 166 -30.34 14.04 26.06
C ARG A 166 -30.49 15.16 27.07
N VAL A 167 -30.88 16.34 26.62
CA VAL A 167 -31.06 17.54 27.46
C VAL A 167 -32.43 18.12 27.18
N TYR A 168 -33.12 18.63 28.19
CA TYR A 168 -34.25 19.54 27.99
C TYR A 168 -34.24 20.66 29.02
N GLY A 169 -34.78 21.81 28.62
CA GLY A 169 -35.18 22.90 29.50
C GLY A 169 -36.63 23.24 29.23
N ALA A 170 -37.39 23.53 30.29
CA ALA A 170 -38.78 23.93 30.16
C ALA A 170 -39.09 25.16 31.03
N ASP A 171 -40.20 25.80 30.67
CA ASP A 171 -40.92 26.75 31.50
C ASP A 171 -41.43 26.04 32.77
N ASP A 172 -41.52 26.80 33.86
CA ASP A 172 -41.95 26.44 35.23
C ASP A 172 -41.14 25.34 35.99
N ASP A 173 -41.44 25.17 37.30
CA ASP A 173 -40.81 24.19 38.23
C ASP A 173 -41.60 22.87 38.38
N ASP A 174 -41.93 22.25 37.24
CA ASP A 174 -42.74 21.03 37.16
C ASP A 174 -41.94 19.70 37.06
N LEU A 175 -40.77 19.62 37.70
CA LEU A 175 -40.01 18.35 37.68
C LEU A 175 -40.78 17.23 38.39
N SER A 176 -40.93 16.10 37.71
CA SER A 176 -41.51 14.88 38.29
C SER A 176 -40.45 14.00 38.95
N GLY A 177 -40.84 13.13 39.90
CA GLY A 177 -39.90 12.31 40.68
C GLY A 177 -39.00 11.33 39.89
N THR A 178 -39.32 11.02 38.63
CA THR A 178 -38.44 10.28 37.70
C THR A 178 -38.62 10.83 36.27
N PRO A 179 -37.97 11.95 35.91
CA PRO A 179 -38.30 12.67 34.68
C PRO A 179 -37.63 12.08 33.43
N TYR A 180 -36.88 10.98 33.54
CA TYR A 180 -35.94 10.53 32.50
C TYR A 180 -36.55 9.58 31.46
N PRO A 181 -36.14 9.68 30.18
CA PRO A 181 -36.61 8.79 29.14
C PRO A 181 -36.24 7.32 29.38
N SER A 182 -37.13 6.40 28.97
CA SER A 182 -36.87 4.96 29.03
C SER A 182 -35.60 4.58 28.26
N GLY A 183 -34.77 3.70 28.84
CA GLY A 183 -33.52 3.24 28.21
C GLY A 183 -32.34 4.21 28.38
N THR A 184 -32.52 5.29 29.14
CA THR A 184 -31.46 6.24 29.51
C THR A 184 -31.16 6.20 31.00
N THR A 185 -30.02 6.76 31.40
CA THR A 185 -29.64 6.99 32.80
C THR A 185 -29.71 8.48 33.09
N GLY A 186 -30.50 8.88 34.09
CA GLY A 186 -30.59 10.27 34.54
C GLY A 186 -29.29 10.79 35.14
N ARG A 187 -28.92 12.03 34.82
CA ARG A 187 -27.69 12.70 35.28
C ARG A 187 -27.94 14.01 36.03
N VAL A 188 -28.94 14.77 35.61
CA VAL A 188 -29.32 16.07 36.20
C VAL A 188 -30.83 16.19 36.23
N SER A 189 -31.36 16.73 37.31
CA SER A 189 -32.75 17.19 37.47
C SER A 189 -32.66 18.40 38.40
N GLU A 190 -32.87 19.59 37.87
CA GLU A 190 -32.70 20.85 38.60
C GLU A 190 -33.76 21.86 38.16
N GLU A 191 -34.33 22.59 39.11
CA GLU A 191 -35.35 23.62 38.85
C GLU A 191 -35.06 24.88 39.68
N SER A 192 -35.51 26.03 39.21
CA SER A 192 -35.52 27.25 40.02
C SER A 192 -36.84 27.31 40.80
N SER A 193 -36.83 26.93 42.08
CA SER A 193 -38.04 26.99 42.91
C SER A 193 -38.28 28.40 43.47
N GLY A 194 -39.28 29.14 42.98
CA GLY A 194 -39.59 30.52 43.38
C GLY A 194 -41.01 30.97 42.99
N SER A 195 -41.44 32.18 43.38
CA SER A 195 -42.75 32.72 42.99
C SER A 195 -42.65 33.67 41.79
N GLY A 196 -43.28 33.32 40.68
CA GLY A 196 -43.55 34.24 39.56
C GLY A 196 -42.61 34.17 38.36
N GLY A 197 -42.18 32.96 37.99
CA GLY A 197 -41.34 32.69 36.83
C GLY A 197 -40.27 31.66 37.19
N SER A 198 -40.31 30.45 36.64
CA SER A 198 -39.44 29.34 37.04
C SER A 198 -38.97 28.56 35.81
N SER A 199 -37.87 27.82 35.91
CA SER A 199 -37.43 26.95 34.82
C SER A 199 -36.88 25.66 35.35
N SER A 200 -37.15 24.59 34.60
CA SER A 200 -36.69 23.24 34.87
C SER A 200 -35.65 22.79 33.84
N LEU A 201 -34.73 21.93 34.27
CA LEU A 201 -33.64 21.38 33.48
C LEU A 201 -33.49 19.88 33.78
N GLY A 202 -33.40 19.07 32.72
CA GLY A 202 -33.09 17.65 32.86
C GLY A 202 -32.05 17.17 31.85
N VAL A 203 -31.16 16.29 32.31
CA VAL A 203 -30.15 15.63 31.47
C VAL A 203 -30.13 14.13 31.75
N ALA A 204 -30.11 13.32 30.69
CA ALA A 204 -29.94 11.88 30.75
C ALA A 204 -28.98 11.41 29.65
N ASP A 205 -28.41 10.21 29.78
CA ASP A 205 -27.56 9.64 28.74
C ASP A 205 -27.77 8.14 28.51
N SER A 206 -27.27 7.64 27.38
CA SER A 206 -27.26 6.22 27.03
C SER A 206 -26.05 5.87 26.17
N THR A 207 -25.59 4.62 26.22
CA THR A 207 -24.56 4.13 25.30
C THR A 207 -25.20 3.75 23.98
N GLN A 208 -24.56 4.11 22.86
CA GLN A 208 -24.92 3.61 21.54
C GLN A 208 -23.72 2.91 20.90
N LEU A 209 -23.83 1.60 20.71
CA LEU A 209 -22.72 0.75 20.28
C LEU A 209 -22.48 0.76 18.76
N ALA A 210 -23.49 1.15 17.97
CA ALA A 210 -23.41 1.19 16.51
C ALA A 210 -23.67 2.60 15.98
N THR A 211 -23.12 2.92 14.81
CA THR A 211 -23.49 4.14 14.07
C THR A 211 -24.96 4.12 13.67
N GLY A 212 -25.56 5.28 13.45
CA GLY A 212 -26.96 5.41 13.00
C GLY A 212 -27.86 6.22 13.93
N GLY A 213 -29.16 6.21 13.64
CA GLY A 213 -30.14 7.03 14.33
C GLY A 213 -30.23 6.71 15.83
N THR A 214 -30.11 7.76 16.65
CA THR A 214 -30.24 7.68 18.11
C THR A 214 -31.69 7.51 18.57
N GLY A 215 -32.67 7.70 17.67
CA GLY A 215 -34.10 7.76 17.98
C GLY A 215 -34.50 9.04 18.76
N THR A 216 -35.80 9.23 18.99
CA THR A 216 -36.31 10.29 19.87
C THR A 216 -36.44 9.76 21.30
N ALA A 217 -36.33 10.63 22.31
CA ALA A 217 -36.49 10.24 23.70
C ALA A 217 -37.22 11.33 24.50
N SER A 218 -38.26 10.96 25.25
CA SER A 218 -39.14 11.89 25.94
C SER A 218 -38.94 11.87 27.45
N PHE A 219 -38.77 13.05 28.03
CA PHE A 219 -38.79 13.27 29.48
C PHE A 219 -40.24 13.30 30.00
N THR A 220 -40.41 13.43 31.32
CA THR A 220 -41.73 13.54 31.96
C THR A 220 -41.76 14.67 32.99
N GLN A 221 -42.78 15.52 32.90
CA GLN A 221 -43.04 16.64 33.82
C GLN A 221 -44.42 16.50 34.48
N ALA A 222 -44.64 17.21 35.59
CA ALA A 222 -45.88 17.19 36.35
C ALA A 222 -47.03 17.94 35.64
N ALA A 223 -46.71 18.99 34.88
CA ALA A 223 -47.64 19.74 34.05
C ALA A 223 -47.12 19.94 32.62
N SER A 224 -47.93 20.61 31.79
CA SER A 224 -47.69 20.74 30.35
C SER A 224 -47.01 22.05 30.02
N GLU A 225 -45.68 22.02 29.95
CA GLU A 225 -44.87 23.22 29.80
C GLU A 225 -44.26 23.40 28.41
N GLN A 226 -43.82 24.63 28.14
CA GLN A 226 -43.13 25.03 26.92
C GLN A 226 -41.66 24.65 27.07
N TRP A 227 -41.13 23.82 26.17
CA TRP A 227 -39.81 23.23 26.30
C TRP A 227 -38.94 23.38 25.05
N ARG A 228 -37.62 23.30 25.28
CA ARG A 228 -36.58 23.05 24.27
C ARG A 228 -35.76 21.83 24.68
N ALA A 229 -35.48 20.94 23.74
CA ALA A 229 -34.75 19.70 23.99
C ALA A 229 -33.69 19.42 22.93
N LEU A 230 -32.59 18.80 23.35
CA LEU A 230 -31.46 18.43 22.50
C LEU A 230 -31.10 16.95 22.65
N THR A 231 -30.50 16.43 21.59
CA THR A 231 -29.71 15.18 21.58
C THR A 231 -28.31 15.50 21.15
N ILE A 232 -27.32 15.04 21.90
CA ILE A 232 -25.89 15.32 21.70
C ILE A 232 -25.15 13.99 21.72
N VAL A 233 -24.38 13.67 20.70
CA VAL A 233 -23.64 12.42 20.60
C VAL A 233 -22.17 12.71 20.87
N LEU A 234 -21.58 12.06 21.88
CA LEU A 234 -20.17 12.18 22.25
C LEU A 234 -19.41 10.95 21.74
N PRO A 235 -18.35 11.11 20.93
CA PRO A 235 -17.57 10.00 20.40
C PRO A 235 -16.43 9.58 21.34
N PRO A 236 -16.00 8.30 21.30
CA PRO A 236 -14.89 7.81 22.09
C PRO A 236 -13.54 8.43 21.67
N SER A 237 -12.58 8.46 22.59
CA SER A 237 -11.22 8.93 22.34
C SER A 237 -10.40 7.85 21.63
N GLY A 238 -10.20 7.97 20.32
CA GLY A 238 -9.32 7.09 19.54
C GLY A 238 -9.87 6.80 18.14
N ILE A 239 -8.95 6.54 17.22
CA ILE A 239 -9.16 6.44 15.76
C ILE A 239 -10.15 5.32 15.46
N ASN A 240 -11.33 5.64 14.92
CA ASN A 240 -12.33 4.65 14.51
C ASN A 240 -11.72 3.78 13.38
N PRO A 241 -11.40 2.49 13.62
CA PRO A 241 -11.00 1.60 12.54
C PRO A 241 -12.21 1.34 11.62
N LEU A 242 -11.94 1.18 10.32
CA LEU A 242 -12.95 0.72 9.37
C LEU A 242 -13.55 -0.63 9.84
N PRO A 243 -14.84 -0.90 9.57
CA PRO A 243 -15.35 -2.27 9.57
C PRO A 243 -14.46 -3.16 8.68
N PRO A 244 -14.22 -4.42 9.05
CA PRO A 244 -13.39 -5.33 8.27
C PRO A 244 -14.11 -5.68 6.98
N GLY A 245 -13.60 -5.14 5.88
CA GLY A 245 -14.09 -5.42 4.55
C GLY A 245 -13.51 -4.41 3.60
N ASP A 246 -12.30 -4.67 3.10
CA ASP A 246 -11.96 -4.52 1.69
C ASP A 246 -10.58 -5.12 1.41
N SER A 247 -10.59 -6.19 0.64
CA SER A 247 -9.45 -6.81 -0.04
C SER A 247 -8.99 -6.02 -1.27
N ASN A 248 -9.16 -4.69 -1.28
CA ASN A 248 -8.62 -3.84 -2.35
C ASN A 248 -7.16 -3.54 -2.07
N SER A 249 -6.36 -4.61 -2.15
CA SER A 249 -4.94 -4.52 -2.45
C SER A 249 -4.82 -3.59 -3.66
N ALA A 250 -4.08 -2.48 -3.55
CA ALA A 250 -3.41 -2.13 -4.79
C ALA A 250 -2.50 -3.31 -5.06
N PRO A 251 -2.43 -3.79 -6.31
CA PRO A 251 -1.31 -4.63 -6.65
C PRO A 251 -0.06 -3.86 -6.22
N ALA A 252 0.79 -4.45 -5.38
CA ALA A 252 2.21 -4.19 -5.56
C ALA A 252 2.45 -4.70 -6.98
N VAL A 253 2.43 -3.75 -7.94
CA VAL A 253 2.55 -4.09 -9.35
C VAL A 253 4.00 -4.49 -9.54
N CYS A 254 4.21 -5.79 -9.53
CA CYS A 254 5.32 -6.45 -10.20
C CYS A 254 5.33 -5.98 -11.64
N GLY A 255 6.19 -5.01 -11.93
CA GLY A 255 6.36 -4.44 -13.25
C GLY A 255 7.72 -3.81 -13.31
N ALA A 256 8.52 -4.23 -14.29
CA ALA A 256 9.69 -3.47 -14.69
C ALA A 256 9.24 -2.04 -14.96
N ALA A 257 9.65 -1.13 -14.08
CA ALA A 257 9.67 0.26 -14.47
C ALA A 257 10.67 0.35 -15.64
N ALA A 258 10.25 0.97 -16.75
CA ALA A 258 11.13 1.94 -17.36
C ALA A 258 11.38 2.98 -16.27
N ALA A 259 12.38 2.73 -15.40
CA ALA A 259 12.70 3.60 -14.30
C ALA A 259 12.95 4.98 -14.92
N SER A 260 12.07 5.94 -14.63
CA SER A 260 12.55 7.29 -14.47
C SER A 260 13.60 7.17 -13.37
N GLY A 261 14.88 7.12 -13.75
CA GLY A 261 15.99 6.87 -12.84
C GLY A 261 15.88 7.71 -11.56
N GLY A 262 16.51 7.24 -10.47
CA GLY A 262 16.48 7.92 -9.17
C GLY A 262 16.62 9.43 -9.34
N GLY A 263 15.63 10.19 -8.84
CA GLY A 263 15.35 11.51 -9.39
C GLY A 263 15.04 12.54 -8.31
N ASN A 264 15.66 13.71 -8.45
CA ASN A 264 15.19 14.92 -7.83
C ASN A 264 13.85 15.31 -8.47
N ILE A 265 12.78 15.40 -7.69
CA ILE A 265 11.43 15.70 -8.18
C ILE A 265 10.91 17.02 -7.62
N SER A 266 10.11 17.73 -8.44
CA SER A 266 9.47 19.00 -8.07
C SER A 266 8.28 19.31 -9.01
N GLY A 267 7.41 20.23 -8.60
CA GLY A 267 6.31 20.73 -9.44
C GLY A 267 5.22 19.68 -9.71
N THR A 268 4.67 19.68 -10.93
CA THR A 268 3.65 18.70 -11.34
C THR A 268 4.28 17.49 -12.00
N VAL A 269 4.18 16.35 -11.34
CA VAL A 269 4.81 15.08 -11.76
C VAL A 269 3.88 14.16 -12.55
N ASN A 270 2.57 14.32 -12.41
CA ASN A 270 1.57 13.50 -13.09
C ASN A 270 1.10 14.13 -14.42
N ARG A 271 0.58 13.27 -15.30
CA ARG A 271 -0.18 13.63 -16.50
C ARG A 271 -1.54 12.94 -16.44
N TYR A 272 -2.59 13.65 -16.87
CA TYR A 272 -3.97 13.23 -16.69
C TYR A 272 -4.68 13.16 -18.04
N TYR A 273 -5.41 12.07 -18.26
CA TYR A 273 -6.17 11.82 -19.47
C TYR A 273 -7.64 11.62 -19.10
N PRO A 274 -8.57 12.48 -19.56
CA PRO A 274 -9.98 12.25 -19.32
C PRO A 274 -10.47 11.04 -20.12
N GLY A 275 -11.27 10.17 -19.51
CA GLY A 275 -11.89 9.05 -20.22
C GLY A 275 -12.96 9.56 -21.19
N SER A 276 -12.91 9.15 -22.46
CA SER A 276 -13.80 9.67 -23.50
C SER A 276 -15.11 8.87 -23.67
N ALA A 277 -15.14 7.62 -23.20
CA ALA A 277 -16.30 6.74 -23.25
C ALA A 277 -16.33 5.84 -22.01
N SER A 278 -17.51 5.34 -21.63
CA SER A 278 -17.63 4.36 -20.55
C SER A 278 -16.90 3.07 -20.89
N VAL A 279 -16.34 2.42 -19.88
CA VAL A 279 -15.66 1.13 -19.99
C VAL A 279 -16.20 0.17 -18.94
N THR A 280 -16.36 -1.09 -19.31
CA THR A 280 -16.86 -2.14 -18.41
C THR A 280 -15.71 -2.86 -17.72
N ALA A 281 -16.00 -3.50 -16.58
CA ALA A 281 -15.10 -4.48 -16.00
C ALA A 281 -14.75 -5.57 -17.04
N GLY A 282 -13.52 -6.07 -16.99
CA GLY A 282 -12.91 -6.99 -17.95
C GLY A 282 -12.33 -6.33 -19.21
N ALA A 283 -12.60 -5.04 -19.47
CA ALA A 283 -12.07 -4.37 -20.65
C ALA A 283 -10.54 -4.23 -20.57
N THR A 284 -9.86 -4.52 -21.68
CA THR A 284 -8.39 -4.42 -21.82
C THR A 284 -7.96 -3.18 -22.61
N SER A 285 -8.87 -2.23 -22.83
CA SER A 285 -8.55 -0.97 -23.50
C SER A 285 -9.45 0.18 -23.05
N ILE A 286 -8.92 1.39 -23.03
CA ILE A 286 -9.63 2.62 -22.66
C ILE A 286 -9.37 3.70 -23.71
N THR A 287 -10.41 4.36 -24.20
CA THR A 287 -10.29 5.53 -25.08
C THR A 287 -10.15 6.82 -24.27
N LEU A 288 -9.07 7.54 -24.51
CA LEU A 288 -8.64 8.72 -23.76
C LEU A 288 -8.74 10.00 -24.59
N GLY A 289 -9.14 11.09 -23.95
CA GLY A 289 -9.11 12.43 -24.53
C GLY A 289 -7.75 13.11 -24.40
N ALA A 290 -7.66 14.35 -24.85
CA ALA A 290 -6.44 15.16 -24.76
C ALA A 290 -6.01 15.33 -23.29
N SER A 291 -4.72 15.11 -23.06
CA SER A 291 -4.13 15.15 -21.72
C SER A 291 -3.87 16.57 -21.23
N ILE A 292 -3.80 16.73 -19.91
CA ILE A 292 -3.30 17.92 -19.23
C ILE A 292 -2.18 17.54 -18.24
N GLY A 293 -1.48 18.54 -17.70
CA GLY A 293 -0.39 18.35 -16.75
C GLY A 293 1.00 18.30 -17.40
N ALA A 294 2.02 18.14 -16.57
CA ALA A 294 3.42 18.29 -16.96
C ALA A 294 4.22 16.97 -16.97
N GLY A 295 3.66 15.87 -16.44
CA GLY A 295 4.31 14.55 -16.49
C GLY A 295 4.54 14.04 -17.92
N ALA A 296 5.27 12.93 -18.08
CA ALA A 296 5.46 12.30 -19.39
C ALA A 296 4.13 11.80 -20.00
N ALA A 297 4.09 11.64 -21.32
CA ALA A 297 3.02 10.91 -22.00
C ALA A 297 3.04 9.43 -21.60
N ILE A 298 1.92 8.72 -21.74
CA ILE A 298 1.85 7.28 -21.46
C ILE A 298 2.74 6.53 -22.45
N ALA A 299 3.60 5.65 -21.95
CA ALA A 299 4.40 4.69 -22.70
C ALA A 299 4.03 3.25 -22.32
N ALA A 300 4.40 2.28 -23.16
CA ALA A 300 4.28 0.87 -22.82
C ALA A 300 5.10 0.54 -21.54
N GLY A 301 4.52 -0.23 -20.62
CA GLY A 301 5.07 -0.54 -19.32
C GLY A 301 4.69 0.44 -18.20
N ASP A 302 4.11 1.61 -18.53
CA ASP A 302 3.75 2.60 -17.51
C ASP A 302 2.63 2.10 -16.58
N LEU A 303 2.79 2.40 -15.28
CA LEU A 303 1.74 2.30 -14.29
C LEU A 303 0.71 3.43 -14.44
N LEU A 304 -0.56 3.07 -14.50
CA LEU A 304 -1.68 3.98 -14.61
C LEU A 304 -2.62 3.82 -13.42
N LEU A 305 -3.17 4.94 -12.94
CA LEU A 305 -4.29 4.99 -12.01
C LEU A 305 -5.56 5.32 -12.81
N VAL A 306 -6.54 4.42 -12.79
CA VAL A 306 -7.89 4.69 -13.33
C VAL A 306 -8.80 5.02 -12.16
N ILE A 307 -9.50 6.15 -12.20
CA ILE A 307 -10.33 6.61 -11.07
C ILE A 307 -11.61 7.30 -11.55
N GLN A 308 -12.74 6.90 -10.97
CA GLN A 308 -14.03 7.55 -11.16
C GLN A 308 -14.13 8.77 -10.24
N MET A 309 -14.14 9.97 -10.80
CA MET A 309 -14.26 11.21 -10.02
C MET A 309 -15.71 11.53 -9.68
N GLN A 310 -16.62 11.38 -10.64
CA GLN A 310 -18.03 11.76 -10.51
C GLN A 310 -18.93 10.67 -11.09
N ASP A 311 -19.98 10.28 -10.36
CA ASP A 311 -21.01 9.34 -10.80
C ASP A 311 -22.24 9.30 -9.87
N ALA A 312 -22.26 10.00 -8.74
CA ALA A 312 -23.36 9.90 -7.79
C ALA A 312 -24.73 10.33 -8.41
N THR A 313 -25.83 9.72 -7.97
CA THR A 313 -27.19 10.24 -8.22
C THR A 313 -27.62 11.17 -7.11
N ILE A 314 -28.51 12.10 -7.46
CA ILE A 314 -29.25 12.92 -6.50
C ILE A 314 -30.75 12.86 -6.81
N ASP A 315 -31.59 13.10 -5.81
CA ASP A 315 -32.95 13.60 -6.02
C ASP A 315 -32.85 15.08 -6.43
N SER A 316 -33.48 15.44 -7.55
CA SER A 316 -33.47 16.79 -8.10
C SER A 316 -34.80 17.52 -7.94
N ALA A 317 -35.72 17.02 -7.12
CA ALA A 317 -36.96 17.70 -6.81
C ALA A 317 -36.69 19.00 -6.03
N ASN A 318 -37.44 20.07 -6.35
CA ASN A 318 -37.32 21.35 -5.66
C ASN A 318 -38.04 21.33 -4.30
N ASN A 319 -37.54 20.51 -3.36
CA ASN A 319 -38.06 20.38 -2.01
C ASN A 319 -36.98 19.80 -1.06
N ALA A 320 -37.37 19.54 0.19
CA ALA A 320 -36.50 19.00 1.23
C ALA A 320 -35.82 17.66 0.92
N ASN A 321 -36.31 16.91 -0.07
CA ASN A 321 -35.67 15.66 -0.50
C ASN A 321 -34.47 15.88 -1.42
N TYR A 322 -34.21 17.10 -1.90
CA TYR A 322 -33.11 17.36 -2.82
C TYR A 322 -31.78 16.78 -2.32
N GLY A 323 -31.02 16.11 -3.18
CA GLY A 323 -29.79 15.44 -2.81
C GLY A 323 -30.03 13.97 -2.46
N ASP A 324 -30.25 13.65 -1.19
CA ASP A 324 -30.32 12.28 -0.66
C ASP A 324 -31.70 11.59 -0.78
N GLY A 325 -32.75 12.33 -1.14
CA GLY A 325 -34.12 11.82 -1.21
C GLY A 325 -34.87 11.84 0.13
N SER A 326 -34.36 12.53 1.16
CA SER A 326 -34.93 12.53 2.52
C SER A 326 -35.19 13.95 3.06
N ALA A 327 -36.44 14.22 3.44
CA ALA A 327 -36.84 15.47 4.09
C ALA A 327 -36.56 15.53 5.62
N THR A 328 -35.81 14.59 6.19
CA THR A 328 -35.65 14.46 7.65
C THR A 328 -34.21 14.61 8.13
N GLY A 329 -34.00 15.23 9.30
CA GLY A 329 -32.71 15.34 9.97
C GLY A 329 -31.77 16.44 9.44
N THR A 330 -30.46 16.28 9.66
CA THR A 330 -29.41 17.20 9.19
C THR A 330 -29.13 17.09 7.68
N ALA A 331 -29.76 16.12 7.01
CA ALA A 331 -29.59 15.84 5.58
C ALA A 331 -30.61 16.53 4.67
N ASP A 332 -31.64 17.21 5.22
CA ASP A 332 -32.65 17.97 4.46
C ASP A 332 -32.01 18.87 3.39
N GLY A 333 -32.19 18.50 2.12
CA GLY A 333 -31.67 19.21 0.95
C GLY A 333 -30.19 19.00 0.66
N SER A 334 -29.58 17.90 1.10
CA SER A 334 -28.16 17.63 0.91
C SER A 334 -27.85 16.16 0.62
N GLY A 335 -26.75 15.87 -0.08
CA GLY A 335 -26.26 14.51 -0.27
C GLY A 335 -26.68 13.85 -1.58
N SER A 336 -26.71 12.52 -1.60
CA SER A 336 -26.89 11.72 -2.81
C SER A 336 -27.72 10.47 -2.54
N THR A 337 -28.61 10.10 -3.46
CA THR A 337 -29.41 8.87 -3.36
C THR A 337 -28.57 7.61 -3.58
N ALA A 338 -27.49 7.70 -4.36
CA ALA A 338 -26.49 6.64 -4.49
C ALA A 338 -25.14 7.20 -4.94
N ILE A 339 -24.07 6.66 -4.38
CA ILE A 339 -22.67 6.97 -4.73
C ILE A 339 -22.24 6.38 -6.09
N ARG A 340 -22.77 5.22 -6.47
CA ARG A 340 -22.37 4.48 -7.68
C ARG A 340 -20.85 4.25 -7.74
N GLN A 341 -20.19 4.47 -8.89
CA GLN A 341 -18.78 4.19 -9.08
C GLN A 341 -17.85 5.26 -8.49
N THR A 342 -18.37 6.40 -8.01
CA THR A 342 -17.57 7.52 -7.50
C THR A 342 -16.50 7.08 -6.51
N GLY A 343 -15.26 7.51 -6.72
CA GLY A 343 -14.12 7.24 -5.86
C GLY A 343 -13.56 5.82 -5.96
N LEU A 344 -14.16 4.93 -6.77
CA LEU A 344 -13.53 3.66 -7.13
C LEU A 344 -12.31 3.94 -8.00
N TYR A 345 -11.24 3.20 -7.74
CA TYR A 345 -9.99 3.32 -8.44
C TYR A 345 -9.30 1.96 -8.55
N GLU A 346 -8.44 1.83 -9.57
CA GLU A 346 -7.56 0.68 -9.73
C GLU A 346 -6.27 1.08 -10.44
N PHE A 347 -5.25 0.24 -10.31
CA PHE A 347 -3.97 0.41 -10.98
C PHE A 347 -3.80 -0.63 -12.09
N VAL A 348 -3.37 -0.19 -13.26
CA VAL A 348 -3.17 -1.04 -14.44
C VAL A 348 -1.88 -0.68 -15.17
N THR A 349 -1.36 -1.60 -15.98
CA THR A 349 -0.15 -1.39 -16.79
C THR A 349 -0.52 -1.16 -18.25
N ALA A 350 0.01 -0.11 -18.86
CA ALA A 350 -0.13 0.17 -20.29
C ALA A 350 0.72 -0.79 -21.14
N THR A 351 0.20 -1.25 -22.28
CA THR A 351 0.96 -2.07 -23.25
C THR A 351 1.35 -1.29 -24.51
N ASN A 352 0.96 -0.02 -24.63
CA ASN A 352 1.28 0.85 -25.75
C ASN A 352 1.46 2.31 -25.32
N THR A 353 2.04 3.12 -26.22
CA THR A 353 2.19 4.57 -26.04
C THR A 353 0.92 5.32 -26.44
N VAL A 354 0.55 6.35 -25.66
CA VAL A 354 -0.54 7.29 -25.98
C VAL A 354 -0.05 8.72 -25.97
N ALA A 355 -0.17 9.40 -27.11
CA ALA A 355 0.25 10.78 -27.29
C ALA A 355 -0.57 11.76 -26.43
N THR A 356 -0.06 12.97 -26.26
CA THR A 356 -0.69 14.00 -25.42
C THR A 356 -2.05 14.48 -25.95
N GLY A 357 -2.34 14.27 -27.24
CA GLY A 357 -3.64 14.53 -27.87
C GLY A 357 -4.73 13.51 -27.54
N GLY A 358 -4.42 12.43 -26.82
CA GLY A 358 -5.34 11.34 -26.53
C GLY A 358 -5.15 10.13 -27.47
N GLY A 359 -6.04 9.15 -27.36
CA GLY A 359 -5.98 7.90 -28.11
C GLY A 359 -6.44 6.69 -27.28
N THR A 360 -6.28 5.49 -27.81
CA THR A 360 -6.61 4.26 -27.09
C THR A 360 -5.38 3.74 -26.36
N VAL A 361 -5.49 3.58 -25.04
CA VAL A 361 -4.54 2.80 -24.25
C VAL A 361 -5.03 1.35 -24.21
N THR A 362 -4.10 0.41 -24.37
CA THR A 362 -4.28 -1.04 -24.20
C THR A 362 -3.62 -1.45 -22.89
N LEU A 363 -4.22 -2.41 -22.20
CA LEU A 363 -3.88 -2.79 -20.83
C LEU A 363 -3.37 -4.22 -20.78
N ALA A 364 -2.39 -4.48 -19.92
CA ALA A 364 -1.84 -5.81 -19.71
C ALA A 364 -2.85 -6.80 -19.07
N SER A 365 -3.87 -6.27 -18.40
CA SER A 365 -4.96 -7.05 -17.80
C SER A 365 -6.29 -6.31 -17.91
N GLY A 366 -7.39 -7.03 -17.82
CA GLY A 366 -8.73 -6.45 -17.85
C GLY A 366 -9.03 -5.67 -16.56
N LEU A 367 -9.79 -4.58 -16.68
CA LEU A 367 -10.23 -3.78 -15.53
C LEU A 367 -11.05 -4.59 -14.53
N THR A 368 -10.89 -4.33 -13.25
CA THR A 368 -11.69 -4.90 -12.17
C THR A 368 -13.01 -4.15 -12.00
N HIS A 369 -13.01 -2.84 -12.23
CA HIS A 369 -14.18 -1.98 -12.12
C HIS A 369 -14.68 -1.53 -13.49
N SER A 370 -15.94 -1.12 -13.53
CA SER A 370 -16.47 -0.34 -14.65
C SER A 370 -16.31 1.14 -14.35
N TYR A 371 -16.01 1.94 -15.37
CA TYR A 371 -15.89 3.40 -15.27
C TYR A 371 -16.85 4.09 -16.24
N ASN A 372 -17.63 5.02 -15.72
CA ASN A 372 -18.75 5.63 -16.42
C ASN A 372 -18.40 7.04 -16.93
N ARG A 373 -18.71 7.30 -18.21
CA ARG A 373 -18.66 8.62 -18.83
C ARG A 373 -20.07 9.07 -19.23
N GLY A 374 -20.42 10.33 -18.94
CA GLY A 374 -21.74 10.91 -19.23
C GLY A 374 -21.71 12.43 -19.12
N THR A 375 -22.83 13.09 -18.78
CA THR A 375 -22.85 14.56 -18.52
C THR A 375 -22.37 14.91 -17.11
N ASN A 376 -22.75 14.12 -16.11
CA ASN A 376 -22.34 14.29 -14.71
C ASN A 376 -21.51 13.11 -14.19
N ARG A 377 -20.91 12.36 -15.13
CA ARG A 377 -20.08 11.19 -14.86
C ARG A 377 -18.73 11.36 -15.50
N ARG A 378 -17.67 11.35 -14.70
CA ARG A 378 -16.29 11.62 -15.12
C ARG A 378 -15.36 10.62 -14.47
N PHE A 379 -14.52 9.99 -15.28
CA PHE A 379 -13.35 9.27 -14.81
C PHE A 379 -12.12 9.76 -15.59
N GLN A 380 -10.96 9.58 -14.99
CA GLN A 380 -9.68 9.93 -15.60
C GLN A 380 -8.68 8.80 -15.43
N VAL A 381 -7.69 8.79 -16.29
CA VAL A 381 -6.50 7.94 -16.23
C VAL A 381 -5.29 8.82 -15.95
N VAL A 382 -4.57 8.53 -14.87
CA VAL A 382 -3.40 9.28 -14.43
C VAL A 382 -2.17 8.43 -14.66
N ARG A 383 -1.16 8.94 -15.38
CA ARG A 383 0.15 8.28 -15.45
C ARG A 383 0.85 8.44 -14.10
N VAL A 384 1.22 7.32 -13.49
CA VAL A 384 1.86 7.27 -12.18
C VAL A 384 3.37 7.09 -12.40
N PRO A 385 4.20 8.12 -12.16
CA PRO A 385 5.64 7.95 -12.26
C PRO A 385 6.14 6.95 -11.21
N GLN A 386 7.04 6.07 -11.65
CA GLN A 386 7.68 5.05 -10.83
C GLN A 386 9.17 5.42 -10.65
N TYR A 387 9.63 5.45 -9.40
CA TYR A 387 11.01 5.79 -9.05
C TYR A 387 11.65 4.69 -8.22
N GLY A 388 12.95 4.42 -8.43
CA GLY A 388 13.73 3.59 -7.52
C GLY A 388 13.93 4.25 -6.15
N SER A 389 14.21 5.56 -6.14
CA SER A 389 14.13 6.45 -4.97
C SER A 389 13.95 7.87 -5.46
N ALA A 390 13.32 8.73 -4.65
CA ALA A 390 13.01 10.10 -5.04
C ALA A 390 13.30 11.07 -3.90
N THR A 391 13.89 12.22 -4.22
CA THR A 391 14.10 13.32 -3.27
C THR A 391 13.42 14.57 -3.79
N LEU A 392 12.64 15.25 -2.94
CA LEU A 392 12.05 16.53 -3.30
C LEU A 392 13.13 17.63 -3.27
N THR A 393 13.16 18.43 -4.34
CA THR A 393 13.99 19.65 -4.42
C THR A 393 13.16 20.93 -4.39
N ALA A 394 11.84 20.82 -4.53
CA ALA A 394 10.85 21.83 -4.25
C ALA A 394 9.49 21.15 -3.98
N ASN A 395 8.46 21.94 -3.69
CA ASN A 395 7.12 21.41 -3.48
C ASN A 395 6.59 20.68 -4.73
N ILE A 396 5.84 19.61 -4.49
CA ILE A 396 5.09 18.86 -5.52
C ILE A 396 3.63 19.29 -5.46
N THR A 397 2.98 19.39 -6.61
CA THR A 397 1.57 19.79 -6.71
C THR A 397 0.88 19.16 -7.93
N ALA A 398 -0.46 19.19 -7.99
CA ALA A 398 -1.21 18.72 -9.15
C ALA A 398 -1.62 19.88 -10.07
N THR A 399 -1.99 19.54 -11.31
CA THR A 399 -2.83 20.45 -12.10
C THR A 399 -4.24 20.41 -11.51
N SER A 400 -4.84 21.56 -11.19
CA SER A 400 -6.17 21.61 -10.58
C SER A 400 -7.22 20.87 -11.41
N TRP A 401 -8.18 20.23 -10.74
CA TRP A 401 -9.33 19.63 -11.39
C TRP A 401 -10.07 20.66 -12.24
N ASN A 402 -10.23 20.34 -13.52
CA ASN A 402 -10.86 21.23 -14.48
C ASN A 402 -12.26 20.76 -14.90
N GLY A 403 -12.94 19.89 -14.15
CA GLY A 403 -14.22 19.30 -14.57
C GLY A 403 -14.11 18.06 -15.47
N LEU A 404 -12.90 17.73 -15.95
CA LEU A 404 -12.63 16.54 -16.77
C LEU A 404 -11.47 15.70 -16.23
N ALA A 405 -10.38 16.34 -15.81
CA ALA A 405 -9.16 15.69 -15.33
C ALA A 405 -8.39 16.63 -14.37
N GLY A 406 -7.40 16.08 -13.66
CA GLY A 406 -6.56 16.80 -12.69
C GLY A 406 -6.92 16.50 -11.23
N GLY A 407 -6.30 17.27 -10.31
CA GLY A 407 -6.57 17.24 -8.87
C GLY A 407 -5.97 16.06 -8.11
N ILE A 408 -5.02 15.32 -8.70
CA ILE A 408 -4.44 14.11 -8.10
C ILE A 408 -2.92 14.15 -8.15
N VAL A 409 -2.23 13.99 -7.02
CA VAL A 409 -0.83 13.55 -7.03
C VAL A 409 -0.81 12.05 -6.78
N ALA A 410 -0.18 11.29 -7.68
CA ALA A 410 0.01 9.85 -7.52
C ALA A 410 1.48 9.51 -7.74
N LEU A 411 2.12 8.91 -6.73
CA LEU A 411 3.55 8.54 -6.75
C LEU A 411 3.73 7.07 -6.37
N ASN A 412 4.60 6.39 -7.10
CA ASN A 412 5.09 5.07 -6.72
C ASN A 412 6.63 5.11 -6.61
N VAL A 413 7.15 4.93 -5.41
CA VAL A 413 8.58 4.97 -5.10
C VAL A 413 8.99 3.64 -4.48
N GLN A 414 9.88 2.90 -5.10
CA GLN A 414 10.26 1.57 -4.61
C GLN A 414 11.07 1.65 -3.32
N GLY A 415 12.05 2.55 -3.26
CA GLY A 415 12.92 2.75 -2.10
C GLY A 415 12.45 3.91 -1.23
N THR A 416 13.31 4.91 -1.08
CA THR A 416 13.05 6.05 -0.20
C THR A 416 12.39 7.19 -0.98
N LEU A 417 11.24 7.65 -0.49
CA LEU A 417 10.71 8.98 -0.79
C LEU A 417 11.19 9.94 0.32
N ASN A 418 12.14 10.79 -0.02
CA ASN A 418 12.64 11.85 0.86
C ASN A 418 11.96 13.18 0.53
N LEU A 419 11.06 13.65 1.39
CA LEU A 419 10.43 14.96 1.23
C LEU A 419 11.42 16.11 1.47
N ASN A 420 12.54 15.87 2.16
CA ASN A 420 13.61 16.84 2.36
C ASN A 420 13.10 18.19 2.93
N GLY A 421 12.09 18.14 3.80
CA GLY A 421 11.43 19.32 4.38
C GLY A 421 10.45 20.05 3.47
N PHE A 422 10.29 19.63 2.20
CA PHE A 422 9.30 20.16 1.26
C PHE A 422 7.92 19.51 1.45
N SER A 423 6.94 20.02 0.71
CA SER A 423 5.56 19.54 0.76
C SER A 423 5.06 18.96 -0.55
N ILE A 424 4.16 17.99 -0.44
CA ILE A 424 3.26 17.55 -1.50
C ILE A 424 1.91 18.21 -1.21
N ASP A 425 1.52 19.21 -2.01
CA ASP A 425 0.37 20.07 -1.71
C ASP A 425 -0.61 20.10 -2.89
N VAL A 426 -1.82 19.57 -2.64
CA VAL A 426 -2.97 19.61 -3.53
C VAL A 426 -4.15 20.36 -2.92
N SER A 427 -3.87 21.29 -2.00
CA SER A 427 -4.91 22.11 -1.36
C SER A 427 -5.63 22.97 -2.40
N GLY A 428 -6.97 22.95 -2.39
CA GLY A 428 -7.80 23.69 -3.34
C GLY A 428 -7.80 23.18 -4.79
N GLN A 429 -7.22 22.00 -5.05
CA GLN A 429 -7.08 21.45 -6.40
C GLN A 429 -8.11 20.35 -6.72
N GLY A 430 -9.05 20.09 -5.81
CA GLY A 430 -10.19 19.19 -5.95
C GLY A 430 -11.39 19.86 -6.64
N PHE A 431 -12.61 19.48 -6.27
CA PHE A 431 -13.80 20.01 -6.95
C PHE A 431 -13.94 21.51 -6.77
N ARG A 432 -14.38 22.19 -7.84
CA ARG A 432 -14.44 23.66 -7.91
C ARG A 432 -15.58 24.20 -7.07
N GLY A 433 -15.35 25.33 -6.41
CA GLY A 433 -16.41 26.09 -5.75
C GLY A 433 -17.42 26.66 -6.75
N GLY A 434 -18.62 26.94 -6.26
CA GLY A 434 -19.66 27.60 -7.04
C GLY A 434 -19.26 29.05 -7.32
N ASP A 435 -19.47 29.50 -8.55
CA ASP A 435 -19.17 30.86 -9.00
C ASP A 435 -20.46 31.70 -9.14
N TYR A 436 -20.33 32.97 -9.49
CA TYR A 436 -21.48 33.86 -9.62
C TYR A 436 -22.36 33.47 -10.81
N ALA A 437 -23.68 33.56 -10.63
CA ALA A 437 -24.60 33.77 -11.73
C ALA A 437 -24.89 35.28 -11.75
N GLY A 438 -24.60 35.99 -12.85
CA GLY A 438 -24.64 37.46 -12.87
C GLY A 438 -26.02 38.02 -12.53
N THR A 439 -26.17 38.65 -11.35
CA THR A 439 -27.44 39.24 -10.91
C THR A 439 -27.39 40.77 -10.94
N THR A 440 -28.33 41.34 -11.68
CA THR A 440 -28.75 42.75 -11.59
C THR A 440 -30.14 42.88 -10.96
N ALA A 441 -30.72 41.80 -10.42
CA ALA A 441 -32.11 41.78 -10.00
C ALA A 441 -32.28 41.76 -8.49
N THR A 442 -32.74 42.89 -7.96
CA THR A 442 -33.28 43.10 -6.62
C THR A 442 -34.67 42.51 -6.51
N SER A 443 -34.89 41.53 -5.65
CA SER A 443 -36.22 41.29 -5.07
C SER A 443 -36.07 41.11 -3.58
N SER A 444 -35.83 42.22 -2.89
CA SER A 444 -36.00 42.32 -1.44
C SER A 444 -37.45 41.91 -1.09
N GLY A 445 -37.63 40.78 -0.39
CA GLY A 445 -38.92 40.38 0.19
C GLY A 445 -39.59 39.10 -0.31
N ASP A 446 -38.95 38.31 -1.19
CA ASP A 446 -39.60 37.11 -1.78
C ASP A 446 -39.56 35.83 -0.92
N ALA A 447 -38.81 35.79 0.19
CA ALA A 447 -38.69 34.62 1.09
C ALA A 447 -38.46 33.30 0.33
N ARG A 448 -37.55 33.31 -0.66
CA ARG A 448 -37.35 32.15 -1.55
C ARG A 448 -36.81 30.97 -0.76
N THR A 449 -37.38 29.78 -0.98
CA THR A 449 -37.02 28.53 -0.29
C THR A 449 -36.54 27.42 -1.22
N ASP A 450 -36.26 27.76 -2.49
CA ASP A 450 -35.84 26.81 -3.51
C ASP A 450 -34.60 25.98 -3.12
N TYR A 451 -34.66 24.70 -3.39
CA TYR A 451 -33.54 23.76 -3.31
C TYR A 451 -32.79 23.67 -4.64
N VAL A 452 -33.47 23.89 -5.76
CA VAL A 452 -32.88 23.86 -7.09
C VAL A 452 -33.54 24.89 -8.00
N ALA A 453 -32.75 25.59 -8.79
CA ALA A 453 -33.24 26.54 -9.77
C ALA A 453 -32.30 26.66 -10.97
N THR A 454 -32.87 27.09 -12.10
CA THR A 454 -32.16 27.52 -13.31
C THR A 454 -32.28 29.04 -13.46
N GLY A 455 -31.17 29.75 -13.57
CA GLY A 455 -31.20 31.19 -13.83
C GLY A 455 -30.06 31.92 -13.15
N VAL A 456 -30.20 33.24 -13.05
CA VAL A 456 -29.20 34.09 -12.40
C VAL A 456 -29.53 34.45 -10.96
N TYR A 457 -30.78 34.35 -10.52
CA TYR A 457 -31.24 34.93 -9.24
C TYR A 457 -30.70 34.28 -7.96
N TRP A 458 -30.06 33.11 -8.02
CA TRP A 458 -29.59 32.38 -6.84
C TRP A 458 -28.08 32.16 -6.94
N GLY A 459 -27.41 31.97 -5.81
CA GLY A 459 -26.01 31.55 -5.79
C GLY A 459 -25.83 30.18 -6.46
N ALA A 460 -24.69 29.97 -7.14
CA ALA A 460 -24.38 28.69 -7.73
C ALA A 460 -23.92 27.66 -6.68
N LYS A 461 -24.25 26.40 -6.93
CA LYS A 461 -23.80 25.24 -6.16
C LYS A 461 -22.32 24.94 -6.49
N GLY A 462 -21.59 24.40 -5.52
CA GLY A 462 -20.26 23.85 -5.74
C GLY A 462 -20.28 22.56 -6.55
N GLU A 463 -19.18 22.26 -7.23
CA GLU A 463 -18.95 20.97 -7.88
C GLU A 463 -18.73 19.86 -6.85
N GLY A 464 -19.16 18.64 -7.19
CA GLY A 464 -19.01 17.48 -6.34
C GLY A 464 -19.13 16.16 -7.09
N ILE A 465 -19.35 15.08 -6.36
CA ILE A 465 -19.41 13.70 -6.88
C ILE A 465 -20.60 13.43 -7.80
N ALA A 466 -21.62 14.29 -7.75
CA ALA A 466 -22.82 14.21 -8.59
C ALA A 466 -22.71 15.03 -9.88
N GLY A 467 -21.50 15.50 -10.22
CA GLY A 467 -21.24 16.41 -11.34
C GLY A 467 -20.92 17.82 -10.87
N GLY A 468 -21.10 18.80 -11.74
CA GLY A 468 -20.85 20.20 -11.41
C GLY A 468 -21.38 21.16 -12.45
N PRO A 469 -21.33 22.48 -12.19
CA PRO A 469 -21.54 23.48 -13.22
C PRO A 469 -20.52 23.30 -14.37
N ASN A 470 -20.94 23.62 -15.60
CA ASN A 470 -20.13 23.38 -16.79
C ASN A 470 -18.74 24.05 -16.73
N VAL A 471 -17.81 23.42 -17.43
CA VAL A 471 -16.47 23.94 -17.66
C VAL A 471 -16.52 25.24 -18.46
N GLY A 472 -16.10 26.35 -17.86
CA GLY A 472 -15.93 27.64 -18.54
C GLY A 472 -17.15 28.56 -18.60
N SER A 473 -18.31 28.14 -18.10
CA SER A 473 -19.45 29.04 -17.86
C SER A 473 -20.30 28.49 -16.72
N MET A 474 -20.20 29.14 -15.55
CA MET A 474 -20.97 28.75 -14.36
C MET A 474 -22.41 29.30 -14.38
N VAL A 475 -22.88 29.79 -15.54
CA VAL A 475 -24.23 30.32 -15.77
C VAL A 475 -25.01 29.42 -16.74
N ASN A 476 -25.93 28.65 -16.16
CA ASN A 476 -27.18 28.04 -16.68
C ASN A 476 -27.21 26.88 -17.72
N THR A 477 -28.28 26.08 -17.56
CA THR A 477 -28.93 25.03 -18.37
C THR A 477 -28.37 23.61 -18.46
N ASP A 478 -27.05 23.38 -18.53
CA ASP A 478 -26.48 22.03 -18.74
C ASP A 478 -25.73 21.45 -17.51
N GLY A 479 -26.05 21.92 -16.30
CA GLY A 479 -25.38 21.56 -15.04
C GLY A 479 -26.04 20.42 -14.25
N TYR A 480 -26.15 20.55 -12.92
CA TYR A 480 -26.85 19.55 -12.11
C TYR A 480 -28.30 19.35 -12.61
N PRO A 481 -28.86 18.13 -12.51
CA PRO A 481 -30.24 17.89 -12.91
C PRO A 481 -31.19 18.88 -12.21
N GLY A 482 -32.05 19.55 -12.97
CA GLY A 482 -32.99 20.55 -12.45
C GLY A 482 -32.41 21.95 -12.21
N GLY A 483 -31.08 22.11 -12.18
CA GLY A 483 -30.42 23.42 -12.09
C GLY A 483 -29.19 23.45 -11.17
N SER A 484 -28.28 24.38 -11.42
CA SER A 484 -27.02 24.54 -10.67
C SER A 484 -27.06 25.66 -9.64
N GLN A 485 -28.22 26.25 -9.36
CA GLN A 485 -28.36 27.34 -8.40
C GLN A 485 -29.34 26.98 -7.27
N ALA A 486 -29.46 27.87 -6.28
CA ALA A 486 -30.30 27.73 -5.08
C ALA A 486 -29.71 26.79 -4.01
N ARG A 487 -30.44 26.62 -2.90
CA ARG A 487 -29.87 26.23 -1.61
C ARG A 487 -29.47 24.77 -1.45
N GLY A 488 -30.03 23.86 -2.25
CA GLY A 488 -29.78 22.42 -2.11
C GLY A 488 -28.34 22.04 -2.43
N ALA A 489 -27.78 21.07 -1.70
CA ALA A 489 -26.39 20.63 -1.79
C ALA A 489 -26.28 19.26 -2.49
N PRO A 490 -25.81 19.20 -3.75
CA PRO A 490 -25.77 17.96 -4.52
C PRO A 490 -24.54 17.11 -4.18
N GLY A 491 -24.77 15.91 -3.65
CA GLY A 491 -23.71 15.02 -3.21
C GLY A 491 -22.86 15.69 -2.15
N ASN A 492 -21.57 15.84 -2.45
CA ASN A 492 -20.62 16.52 -1.57
C ASN A 492 -20.34 17.99 -1.92
N GLY A 493 -21.00 18.54 -2.96
CA GLY A 493 -20.92 19.96 -3.29
C GLY A 493 -21.81 20.81 -2.38
N GLY A 494 -21.35 22.00 -2.00
CA GLY A 494 -22.13 22.95 -1.20
C GLY A 494 -23.26 23.61 -2.01
N GLY A 495 -24.39 23.87 -1.37
CA GLY A 495 -25.51 24.59 -1.96
C GLY A 495 -25.25 26.09 -2.06
N GLY A 496 -25.83 26.75 -3.07
CA GLY A 496 -25.69 28.20 -3.24
C GLY A 496 -26.55 29.01 -2.26
N GLY A 497 -26.28 30.30 -2.14
CA GLY A 497 -27.13 31.24 -1.43
C GLY A 497 -28.50 31.32 -2.09
N ASN A 498 -29.57 31.24 -1.29
CA ASN A 498 -30.91 31.09 -1.84
C ASN A 498 -31.57 32.44 -2.17
N ASP A 499 -31.88 33.18 -1.12
CA ASP A 499 -32.60 34.44 -1.20
C ASP A 499 -31.62 35.61 -0.98
N HIS A 500 -32.15 36.82 -0.97
CA HIS A 500 -31.41 38.07 -0.91
C HIS A 500 -30.27 38.03 0.13
N ASN A 501 -29.05 38.00 -0.40
CA ASN A 501 -27.78 38.05 0.34
C ASN A 501 -27.56 36.90 1.33
N ALA A 502 -28.22 35.76 1.12
CA ALA A 502 -27.91 34.52 1.83
C ALA A 502 -26.51 34.00 1.50
N GLY A 503 -25.84 33.40 2.48
CA GLY A 503 -24.52 32.79 2.31
C GLY A 503 -24.56 31.41 1.65
N GLY A 504 -23.48 31.05 0.97
CA GLY A 504 -23.28 29.72 0.40
C GLY A 504 -22.92 28.67 1.45
N GLY A 505 -23.35 27.43 1.23
CA GLY A 505 -22.98 26.30 2.09
C GLY A 505 -21.59 25.75 1.79
N GLY A 506 -20.92 25.20 2.79
CA GLY A 506 -19.61 24.58 2.63
C GLY A 506 -19.67 23.26 1.86
N GLY A 507 -18.62 22.92 1.13
CA GLY A 507 -18.47 21.60 0.51
C GLY A 507 -18.21 20.51 1.57
N SER A 508 -18.28 19.25 1.19
CA SER A 508 -18.02 18.12 2.08
C SER A 508 -17.06 17.07 1.50
N ASN A 509 -16.56 16.23 2.40
CA ASN A 509 -15.92 14.96 2.11
C ASN A 509 -16.43 13.99 3.19
N ILE A 510 -15.56 13.35 3.98
CA ILE A 510 -16.01 12.55 5.14
C ILE A 510 -16.73 13.42 6.17
N GLY A 511 -16.21 14.61 6.43
CA GLY A 511 -16.91 15.64 7.18
C GLY A 511 -17.96 16.31 6.29
N SER A 512 -19.17 16.51 6.82
CA SER A 512 -20.20 17.33 6.16
C SER A 512 -19.82 18.81 6.15
N GLY A 513 -20.33 19.53 5.15
CA GLY A 513 -20.19 20.97 5.06
C GLY A 513 -21.15 21.69 6.01
N GLY A 514 -20.78 22.89 6.42
CA GLY A 514 -21.61 23.78 7.21
C GLY A 514 -22.64 24.53 6.35
N ARG A 515 -23.77 24.87 6.94
CA ARG A 515 -24.80 25.71 6.30
C ARG A 515 -24.33 27.15 6.20
N GLY A 516 -24.64 27.82 5.09
CA GLY A 516 -24.48 29.27 4.93
C GLY A 516 -25.44 30.07 5.82
N GLY A 517 -25.09 31.34 6.04
CA GLY A 517 -25.86 32.29 6.82
C GLY A 517 -27.15 32.73 6.13
N PHE A 518 -28.06 33.28 6.94
CA PHE A 518 -29.41 33.66 6.53
C PHE A 518 -29.45 34.91 5.63
N PRO A 519 -30.55 35.09 4.87
CA PRO A 519 -30.74 36.25 3.99
C PRO A 519 -31.13 37.52 4.75
N TYR A 520 -30.98 38.66 4.08
CA TYR A 520 -31.48 39.98 4.49
C TYR A 520 -32.77 40.35 3.73
N PRO A 521 -33.67 41.18 4.28
CA PRO A 521 -33.76 41.63 5.68
C PRO A 521 -34.44 40.61 6.60
N THR A 522 -35.09 39.59 6.03
CA THR A 522 -35.88 38.59 6.75
C THR A 522 -35.71 37.21 6.12
N GLY A 523 -35.70 36.16 6.95
CA GLY A 523 -35.67 34.76 6.52
C GLY A 523 -34.67 33.93 7.33
N SER A 524 -34.70 32.61 7.14
CA SER A 524 -33.88 31.66 7.89
C SER A 524 -33.25 30.58 6.99
N VAL A 525 -32.93 30.94 5.75
CA VAL A 525 -32.59 29.98 4.68
C VAL A 525 -31.28 30.33 3.97
N GLY A 526 -30.18 29.74 4.41
CA GLY A 526 -28.88 29.78 3.73
C GLY A 526 -28.61 28.54 2.87
N GLY A 527 -27.51 28.57 2.11
CA GLY A 527 -27.05 27.42 1.33
C GLY A 527 -26.78 26.21 2.22
N LYS A 528 -27.26 25.03 1.83
CA LYS A 528 -27.03 23.78 2.56
C LYS A 528 -25.56 23.34 2.42
N GLY A 529 -25.00 22.78 3.48
CA GLY A 529 -23.68 22.17 3.41
C GLY A 529 -23.71 20.85 2.63
N GLY A 530 -22.59 20.48 2.00
CA GLY A 530 -22.44 19.22 1.31
C GLY A 530 -22.71 18.02 2.23
N GLY A 531 -23.33 16.98 1.69
CA GLY A 531 -23.62 15.75 2.42
C GLY A 531 -22.35 14.95 2.72
N ARG A 532 -22.26 14.37 3.92
CA ARG A 532 -21.09 13.56 4.32
C ARG A 532 -20.93 12.32 3.44
N PHE A 533 -19.69 11.97 3.17
CA PHE A 533 -19.30 10.73 2.54
C PHE A 533 -18.89 9.73 3.62
N ALA A 534 -19.81 8.90 4.10
CA ALA A 534 -19.54 7.95 5.17
C ALA A 534 -20.03 6.54 4.85
N GLY A 535 -19.30 5.53 5.33
CA GLY A 535 -19.64 4.12 5.13
C GLY A 535 -19.19 3.51 3.80
N TYR A 536 -18.32 4.20 3.05
CA TYR A 536 -17.80 3.72 1.76
C TYR A 536 -16.29 3.48 1.86
N SER A 537 -15.92 2.26 2.26
CA SER A 537 -14.54 1.82 2.33
C SER A 537 -13.88 1.77 0.94
N GLY A 538 -12.55 1.89 0.89
CA GLY A 538 -11.75 1.66 -0.31
C GLY A 538 -11.86 2.71 -1.42
N ARG A 539 -12.30 3.94 -1.13
CA ARG A 539 -12.52 4.99 -2.14
C ARG A 539 -11.69 6.25 -1.90
N LEU A 540 -11.22 6.86 -2.98
CA LEU A 540 -10.47 8.11 -2.97
C LEU A 540 -11.32 9.24 -3.53
N LEU A 541 -11.53 10.30 -2.75
CA LEU A 541 -12.37 11.43 -3.17
C LEU A 541 -11.66 12.76 -3.04
N ALA A 542 -11.86 13.60 -4.05
CA ALA A 542 -11.61 15.03 -3.92
C ALA A 542 -12.65 15.65 -2.99
N GLY A 543 -12.25 16.69 -2.26
CA GLY A 543 -13.16 17.50 -1.48
C GLY A 543 -14.15 18.22 -2.39
N GLY A 544 -15.40 18.32 -1.96
CA GLY A 544 -16.43 19.09 -2.66
C GLY A 544 -16.15 20.59 -2.59
N GLY A 545 -16.55 21.32 -3.63
CA GLY A 545 -16.50 22.77 -3.64
C GLY A 545 -17.62 23.37 -2.77
N GLY A 546 -17.36 24.51 -2.14
CA GLY A 546 -18.39 25.30 -1.46
C GLY A 546 -19.33 25.97 -2.47
N GLY A 547 -20.54 26.33 -2.04
CA GLY A 547 -21.46 27.11 -2.85
C GLY A 547 -21.18 28.61 -2.79
N ALA A 548 -21.58 29.34 -3.83
CA ALA A 548 -21.52 30.80 -3.86
C ALA A 548 -22.61 31.42 -2.99
N GLY A 549 -22.37 32.61 -2.44
CA GLY A 549 -23.42 33.44 -1.85
C GLY A 549 -24.36 34.04 -2.90
N HIS A 550 -25.55 34.46 -2.46
CA HIS A 550 -26.45 35.26 -3.28
C HIS A 550 -25.89 36.67 -3.44
N LYS A 551 -26.07 37.30 -4.62
CA LYS A 551 -25.67 38.68 -4.87
C LYS A 551 -26.77 39.50 -5.51
N ASN A 552 -26.76 40.80 -5.27
CA ASN A 552 -27.51 41.81 -6.01
C ASN A 552 -26.72 43.10 -6.26
N ASN A 553 -25.50 43.23 -5.71
CA ASN A 553 -24.64 44.40 -5.87
C ASN A 553 -23.36 44.07 -6.69
N ALA A 554 -22.81 45.08 -7.39
CA ALA A 554 -21.68 44.91 -8.32
C ALA A 554 -20.30 44.73 -7.65
N GLY A 555 -20.22 44.58 -6.32
CA GLY A 555 -18.97 44.72 -5.54
C GLY A 555 -18.49 43.51 -4.72
N GLY A 556 -19.27 42.44 -4.56
CA GLY A 556 -18.88 41.23 -3.80
C GLY A 556 -18.47 40.04 -4.69
N THR A 557 -17.43 39.26 -4.32
CA THR A 557 -17.04 38.06 -5.10
C THR A 557 -17.72 36.79 -4.63
N GLY A 558 -17.97 36.58 -3.32
CA GLY A 558 -18.90 35.56 -2.79
C GLY A 558 -18.79 34.14 -3.38
N VAL A 559 -17.68 33.80 -4.02
CA VAL A 559 -17.40 32.51 -4.69
C VAL A 559 -17.15 31.47 -3.61
N GLY A 560 -17.65 30.26 -3.84
CA GLY A 560 -17.35 29.13 -2.96
C GLY A 560 -15.88 28.72 -3.04
N GLY A 561 -15.32 28.22 -1.94
CA GLY A 561 -13.98 27.67 -1.91
C GLY A 561 -13.87 26.36 -2.70
N ASN A 562 -12.71 26.12 -3.32
CA ASN A 562 -12.41 24.85 -3.98
C ASN A 562 -12.07 23.78 -2.94
N GLY A 563 -12.49 22.55 -3.18
CA GLY A 563 -12.11 21.41 -2.35
C GLY A 563 -10.66 20.99 -2.54
N GLY A 564 -10.14 20.22 -1.60
CA GLY A 564 -8.80 19.62 -1.67
C GLY A 564 -8.71 18.47 -2.67
N GLY A 565 -7.55 18.30 -3.29
CA GLY A 565 -7.29 17.20 -4.23
C GLY A 565 -7.09 15.85 -3.55
N VAL A 566 -6.63 14.87 -4.33
CA VAL A 566 -6.28 13.52 -3.85
C VAL A 566 -4.76 13.35 -3.87
N VAL A 567 -4.19 12.79 -2.81
CA VAL A 567 -2.81 12.34 -2.78
C VAL A 567 -2.77 10.83 -2.62
N PHE A 568 -2.05 10.17 -3.51
CA PHE A 568 -1.70 8.77 -3.42
C PHE A 568 -0.18 8.61 -3.42
N ILE A 569 0.36 7.98 -2.37
CA ILE A 569 1.78 7.67 -2.26
C ILE A 569 1.93 6.20 -1.91
N SER A 570 2.77 5.51 -2.66
CA SER A 570 3.35 4.22 -2.29
C SER A 570 4.86 4.39 -2.19
N ALA A 571 5.44 4.15 -1.01
CA ALA A 571 6.88 4.24 -0.79
C ALA A 571 7.35 3.27 0.29
N THR A 572 8.36 2.42 0.04
CA THR A 572 8.88 1.52 1.10
C THR A 572 9.33 2.33 2.32
N THR A 573 10.16 3.34 2.10
CA THR A 573 10.62 4.25 3.15
C THR A 573 10.14 5.66 2.87
N LEU A 574 9.54 6.32 3.87
CA LEU A 574 9.13 7.72 3.78
C LEU A 574 9.89 8.55 4.81
N THR A 575 10.74 9.47 4.33
CA THR A 575 11.48 10.40 5.20
C THR A 575 10.99 11.83 5.00
N PRO A 576 10.34 12.45 6.01
CA PRO A 576 9.77 13.78 5.85
C PRO A 576 10.83 14.90 5.82
N GLY A 577 11.92 14.75 6.57
CA GLY A 577 12.79 15.89 6.90
C GLY A 577 12.06 16.95 7.75
N THR A 578 12.79 17.96 8.23
CA THR A 578 12.19 19.00 9.09
C THR A 578 11.16 19.81 8.32
N GLY A 579 9.90 19.79 8.76
CA GLY A 579 8.80 20.52 8.13
C GLY A 579 8.11 19.81 6.96
N GLY A 580 8.50 18.56 6.66
CA GLY A 580 7.89 17.77 5.59
C GLY A 580 6.38 17.61 5.77
N ALA A 581 5.60 17.89 4.72
CA ALA A 581 4.14 17.89 4.82
C ALA A 581 3.44 17.35 3.56
N ILE A 582 2.27 16.74 3.75
CA ILE A 582 1.37 16.34 2.67
C ILE A 582 0.01 17.01 2.95
N ARG A 583 -0.49 17.82 2.01
CA ARG A 583 -1.70 18.62 2.19
C ARG A 583 -2.71 18.43 1.08
N ALA A 584 -3.96 18.34 1.48
CA ALA A 584 -5.15 18.28 0.64
C ALA A 584 -6.27 19.12 1.27
N ASN A 585 -5.96 20.34 1.71
CA ASN A 585 -6.95 21.20 2.36
C ASN A 585 -7.94 21.80 1.35
N GLY A 586 -9.16 22.09 1.78
CA GLY A 586 -10.07 22.96 1.03
C GLY A 586 -9.69 24.44 1.20
N THR A 587 -10.04 25.29 0.23
CA THR A 587 -9.84 26.73 0.34
C THR A 587 -11.01 27.39 1.06
N ALA A 588 -10.75 28.54 1.69
CA ALA A 588 -11.83 29.37 2.21
C ALA A 588 -12.75 29.83 1.09
N GLY A 589 -14.02 30.07 1.42
CA GLY A 589 -14.94 30.80 0.57
C GLY A 589 -14.63 32.29 0.57
N ASP A 590 -14.99 32.97 -0.50
CA ASP A 590 -14.71 34.40 -0.64
C ASP A 590 -15.54 35.23 0.33
N PHE A 591 -14.90 36.28 0.82
CA PHE A 591 -15.54 37.36 1.57
C PHE A 591 -16.53 38.14 0.69
N SER A 592 -17.46 38.85 1.32
CA SER A 592 -18.41 39.73 0.63
C SER A 592 -18.73 40.99 1.43
N VAL A 593 -18.74 42.16 0.78
CA VAL A 593 -18.96 43.47 1.43
C VAL A 593 -20.41 43.94 1.35
N GLN A 594 -21.20 43.48 0.39
CA GLN A 594 -22.58 43.97 0.21
C GLN A 594 -23.57 42.86 -0.13
N ASP A 595 -23.12 41.61 -0.10
CA ASP A 595 -23.89 40.46 -0.57
C ASP A 595 -23.63 39.23 0.34
N GLY A 596 -24.23 38.09 0.00
CA GLY A 596 -23.91 36.82 0.65
C GLY A 596 -22.47 36.38 0.35
N ALA A 597 -21.82 35.77 1.34
CA ALA A 597 -20.45 35.26 1.21
C ALA A 597 -20.42 33.79 0.77
N GLY A 598 -19.27 33.35 0.23
CA GLY A 598 -19.09 31.99 -0.28
C GLY A 598 -18.83 30.96 0.82
N GLY A 599 -19.32 29.74 0.66
CA GLY A 599 -19.01 28.62 1.55
C GLY A 599 -17.59 28.09 1.33
N GLY A 600 -16.95 27.53 2.36
CA GLY A 600 -15.62 26.94 2.26
C GLY A 600 -15.61 25.60 1.51
N GLY A 601 -14.52 25.29 0.80
CA GLY A 601 -14.32 23.99 0.15
C GLY A 601 -13.91 22.92 1.17
N ALA A 602 -14.24 21.65 0.91
CA ALA A 602 -13.87 20.56 1.81
C ALA A 602 -12.42 20.10 1.66
N GLY A 603 -11.88 19.45 2.69
CA GLY A 603 -10.64 18.68 2.59
C GLY A 603 -10.76 17.51 1.60
N GLY A 604 -9.66 17.14 0.97
CA GLY A 604 -9.54 16.03 0.04
C GLY A 604 -9.18 14.70 0.71
N THR A 605 -8.55 13.80 -0.04
CA THR A 605 -8.13 12.49 0.49
C THR A 605 -6.63 12.34 0.38
N ILE A 606 -5.98 11.91 1.46
CA ILE A 606 -4.57 11.52 1.49
C ILE A 606 -4.51 10.01 1.77
N LEU A 607 -3.90 9.25 0.87
CA LEU A 607 -3.59 7.84 1.03
C LEU A 607 -2.07 7.65 0.95
N VAL A 608 -1.46 7.28 2.07
CA VAL A 608 -0.02 6.99 2.17
C VAL A 608 0.15 5.52 2.54
N ARG A 609 0.81 4.78 1.65
CA ARG A 609 1.25 3.42 1.89
C ARG A 609 2.76 3.38 2.03
N THR A 610 3.23 2.87 3.15
CA THR A 610 4.64 2.77 3.45
C THR A 610 4.94 1.59 4.37
N ALA A 611 6.13 1.01 4.25
CA ALA A 611 6.62 0.00 5.20
C ALA A 611 7.32 0.66 6.41
N SER A 612 7.40 2.00 6.44
CA SER A 612 7.94 2.73 7.57
C SER A 612 7.02 2.62 8.77
N ALA A 613 7.44 1.89 9.82
CA ALA A 613 6.66 1.75 11.05
C ALA A 613 6.32 3.10 11.72
N SER A 614 7.21 4.09 11.58
CA SER A 614 7.01 5.45 12.07
C SER A 614 7.56 6.49 11.10
N VAL A 615 6.87 7.62 11.01
CA VAL A 615 7.19 8.77 10.15
C VAL A 615 7.17 10.08 10.96
N THR A 616 7.76 10.06 12.16
CA THR A 616 7.85 11.23 13.04
C THR A 616 8.33 12.49 12.31
N GLY A 617 7.63 13.60 12.53
CA GLY A 617 7.93 14.88 11.89
C GLY A 617 7.18 15.13 10.59
N LEU A 618 6.46 14.13 10.06
CA LEU A 618 5.54 14.31 8.93
C LEU A 618 4.24 15.00 9.39
N SER A 619 3.77 15.98 8.63
CA SER A 619 2.44 16.58 8.80
C SER A 619 1.51 16.20 7.65
N LEU A 620 0.35 15.63 7.98
CA LEU A 620 -0.71 15.28 7.04
C LEU A 620 -1.93 16.16 7.30
N GLN A 621 -2.40 16.88 6.29
CA GLN A 621 -3.49 17.84 6.45
C GLN A 621 -4.53 17.70 5.35
N ALA A 622 -5.78 17.43 5.72
CA ALA A 622 -6.93 17.45 4.82
C ALA A 622 -8.09 18.17 5.51
N SER A 623 -7.86 19.42 5.92
CA SER A 623 -8.87 20.26 6.57
C SER A 623 -9.81 20.91 5.56
N GLY A 624 -11.05 21.17 5.95
CA GLY A 624 -11.96 22.05 5.21
C GLY A 624 -11.56 23.52 5.33
N GLY A 625 -11.90 24.31 4.32
CA GLY A 625 -11.71 25.75 4.32
C GLY A 625 -12.82 26.49 5.06
N ASN A 626 -12.51 27.66 5.60
CA ASN A 626 -13.49 28.47 6.33
C ASN A 626 -14.55 29.06 5.38
N GLY A 627 -15.75 29.30 5.90
CA GLY A 627 -16.75 30.12 5.22
C GLY A 627 -16.28 31.57 5.10
N GLY A 628 -16.67 32.24 4.01
CA GLY A 628 -16.36 33.65 3.80
C GLY A 628 -17.15 34.55 4.76
N ASP A 629 -16.54 35.66 5.16
CA ASP A 629 -17.19 36.67 6.00
C ASP A 629 -18.09 37.60 5.17
N SER A 630 -19.15 38.12 5.78
CA SER A 630 -19.99 39.19 5.23
C SER A 630 -19.73 40.51 5.96
N GLU A 631 -19.68 41.63 5.24
CA GLU A 631 -19.21 42.91 5.79
C GLU A 631 -20.07 44.09 5.36
N TYR A 632 -21.24 44.24 5.98
CA TYR A 632 -22.12 45.39 5.77
C TYR A 632 -22.85 45.75 7.07
N PRO A 633 -23.29 47.01 7.27
CA PRO A 633 -24.11 47.40 8.43
C PRO A 633 -25.43 46.62 8.53
N ASP A 634 -25.94 46.08 7.42
CA ASP A 634 -27.08 45.16 7.42
C ASP A 634 -26.64 43.68 7.54
N ASN A 635 -27.55 42.83 8.04
CA ASN A 635 -27.26 41.42 8.29
C ASN A 635 -27.31 40.57 7.02
N HIS A 636 -26.22 40.53 6.25
CA HIS A 636 -26.04 39.60 5.13
C HIS A 636 -25.43 38.28 5.60
N GLY A 637 -25.76 37.18 4.90
CA GLY A 637 -25.36 35.82 5.25
C GLY A 637 -23.88 35.51 5.01
N PRO A 638 -23.10 35.18 6.04
CA PRO A 638 -21.74 34.64 5.88
C PRO A 638 -21.75 33.21 5.29
N GLY A 639 -20.62 32.73 4.82
CA GLY A 639 -20.48 31.38 4.27
C GLY A 639 -20.43 30.28 5.34
N GLY A 640 -20.88 29.08 4.99
CA GLY A 640 -20.68 27.89 5.82
C GLY A 640 -19.26 27.32 5.67
N GLY A 641 -18.71 26.73 6.73
CA GLY A 641 -17.38 26.10 6.70
C GLY A 641 -17.37 24.79 5.91
N GLY A 642 -16.29 24.48 5.20
CA GLY A 642 -16.11 23.22 4.47
C GLY A 642 -15.85 22.03 5.40
N GLY A 643 -16.30 20.85 5.03
CA GLY A 643 -16.05 19.62 5.79
C GLY A 643 -14.60 19.15 5.70
N GLY A 644 -14.11 18.46 6.73
CA GLY A 644 -12.80 17.82 6.72
C GLY A 644 -12.73 16.60 5.81
N GLY A 645 -11.53 16.33 5.30
CA GLY A 645 -11.19 15.25 4.39
C GLY A 645 -10.79 13.93 5.05
N ALA A 646 -10.20 13.03 4.28
CA ALA A 646 -9.76 11.71 4.74
C ALA A 646 -8.22 11.60 4.74
N ILE A 647 -7.66 10.98 5.77
CA ILE A 647 -6.26 10.58 5.81
C ILE A 647 -6.19 9.08 6.12
N TYR A 648 -5.61 8.33 5.21
CA TYR A 648 -5.31 6.91 5.33
C TYR A 648 -3.80 6.74 5.32
N ILE A 649 -3.25 6.19 6.41
CA ILE A 649 -1.82 5.95 6.53
C ILE A 649 -1.53 4.68 7.33
N ASP A 650 -0.53 3.92 6.87
CA ASP A 650 -0.01 2.72 7.53
C ASP A 650 1.34 3.00 8.22
N ALA A 651 1.38 4.02 9.05
CA ALA A 651 2.56 4.43 9.81
C ALA A 651 2.16 5.26 11.02
N THR A 652 2.90 5.12 12.12
CA THR A 652 2.70 5.92 13.34
C THR A 652 3.57 7.19 13.32
N GLY A 653 3.36 8.11 14.26
CA GLY A 653 4.24 9.28 14.46
C GLY A 653 3.99 10.49 13.54
N ALA A 654 3.15 10.37 12.50
CA ALA A 654 2.69 11.53 11.74
C ALA A 654 1.74 12.41 12.60
N SER A 655 1.83 13.72 12.45
CA SER A 655 0.79 14.65 12.91
C SER A 655 -0.31 14.73 11.86
N THR A 656 -1.58 14.56 12.26
CA THR A 656 -2.72 14.51 11.33
C THR A 656 -3.77 15.56 11.67
N THR A 657 -4.20 16.34 10.67
CA THR A 657 -5.28 17.32 10.82
C THR A 657 -6.32 17.13 9.72
N VAL A 658 -7.57 16.91 10.11
CA VAL A 658 -8.72 16.77 9.19
C VAL A 658 -9.89 17.66 9.62
N ALA A 659 -9.58 18.82 10.24
CA ALA A 659 -10.57 19.73 10.81
C ALA A 659 -11.60 20.18 9.78
N GLY A 660 -12.85 20.39 10.20
CA GLY A 660 -13.78 21.19 9.40
C GLY A 660 -13.39 22.67 9.44
N GLY A 661 -13.78 23.42 8.43
CA GLY A 661 -13.63 24.86 8.39
C GLY A 661 -14.61 25.57 9.32
N LEU A 662 -14.21 26.72 9.83
CA LEU A 662 -15.07 27.57 10.66
C LEU A 662 -16.18 28.24 9.83
N PRO A 663 -17.32 28.61 10.43
CA PRO A 663 -18.30 29.48 9.76
C PRO A 663 -17.69 30.86 9.49
N GLY A 664 -18.22 31.52 8.47
CA GLY A 664 -18.00 32.95 8.28
C GLY A 664 -18.74 33.77 9.33
N TRP A 665 -18.27 35.00 9.50
CA TRP A 665 -18.83 36.00 10.41
C TRP A 665 -19.33 37.22 9.66
N ARG A 666 -20.40 37.80 10.20
CA ARG A 666 -20.88 39.12 9.84
C ARG A 666 -20.06 40.17 10.60
N ARG A 667 -19.58 41.17 9.88
CA ARG A 667 -18.77 42.30 10.37
C ARG A 667 -19.43 43.63 10.00
N ASN A 668 -19.13 44.68 10.76
CA ASN A 668 -19.63 46.04 10.47
C ASN A 668 -18.81 46.73 9.37
N SER A 669 -17.52 46.41 9.32
CA SER A 669 -16.52 46.91 8.38
C SER A 669 -15.27 46.02 8.38
N ALA A 670 -14.36 46.24 7.42
CA ALA A 670 -13.23 45.37 7.14
C ALA A 670 -12.29 45.38 8.35
N GLY A 671 -12.00 44.19 8.88
CA GLY A 671 -11.17 44.05 10.08
C GLY A 671 -11.86 44.45 11.39
N SER A 672 -13.15 44.81 11.38
CA SER A 672 -13.93 44.98 12.62
C SER A 672 -14.17 43.64 13.32
N ALA A 673 -14.44 43.69 14.63
CA ALA A 673 -14.79 42.52 15.41
C ALA A 673 -16.02 41.81 14.82
N ALA A 674 -16.00 40.49 14.87
CA ALA A 674 -17.12 39.67 14.46
C ALA A 674 -18.36 40.00 15.30
N VAL A 675 -19.51 40.22 14.64
CA VAL A 675 -20.77 40.60 15.29
C VAL A 675 -21.61 39.36 15.55
N THR A 676 -21.79 38.51 14.54
CA THR A 676 -22.58 37.27 14.60
C THR A 676 -22.23 36.37 13.43
N ASN A 677 -22.45 35.06 13.52
CA ASN A 677 -22.37 34.14 12.37
C ASN A 677 -23.64 34.20 11.49
N HIS A 678 -24.67 34.94 11.92
CA HIS A 678 -25.95 35.08 11.23
C HIS A 678 -26.54 33.75 10.73
N GLY A 679 -26.44 32.70 11.54
CA GLY A 679 -26.95 31.37 11.23
C GLY A 679 -26.03 30.46 10.40
N ALA A 680 -24.84 30.93 10.02
CA ALA A 680 -23.81 30.13 9.38
C ALA A 680 -23.19 29.12 10.36
N LEU A 681 -22.88 27.92 9.87
CA LEU A 681 -22.32 26.82 10.66
C LEU A 681 -20.93 26.41 10.12
N GLY A 682 -20.09 25.90 11.01
CA GLY A 682 -18.82 25.28 10.63
C GLY A 682 -19.03 23.94 9.92
N GLY A 683 -18.03 23.51 9.17
CA GLY A 683 -17.97 22.14 8.66
C GLY A 683 -17.57 21.17 9.75
N HIS A 684 -17.93 19.90 9.58
CA HIS A 684 -17.55 18.84 10.49
C HIS A 684 -16.16 18.31 10.17
N ARG A 685 -15.47 17.76 11.18
CA ARG A 685 -14.17 17.09 10.97
C ARG A 685 -14.34 15.86 10.05
N GLY A 686 -13.34 15.61 9.23
CA GLY A 686 -13.20 14.36 8.49
C GLY A 686 -12.56 13.24 9.30
N GLN A 687 -11.92 12.29 8.63
CA GLN A 687 -11.47 11.03 9.24
C GLN A 687 -9.97 10.80 9.06
N VAL A 688 -9.35 10.25 10.09
CA VAL A 688 -8.06 9.58 10.00
C VAL A 688 -8.32 8.10 10.25
N ALA A 689 -7.74 7.21 9.46
CA ALA A 689 -7.86 5.77 9.67
C ALA A 689 -6.55 5.06 9.30
N ALA A 690 -6.23 4.01 10.05
CA ALA A 690 -5.23 3.05 9.64
C ALA A 690 -5.77 2.20 8.49
N LEU A 691 -4.90 1.76 7.60
CA LEU A 691 -5.26 0.79 6.58
C LEU A 691 -5.47 -0.57 7.27
N THR A 692 -6.71 -1.06 7.34
CA THR A 692 -7.09 -2.29 8.09
C THR A 692 -6.69 -3.58 7.38
N SER A 693 -6.29 -3.49 6.12
CA SER A 693 -5.42 -4.45 5.47
C SER A 693 -4.15 -3.71 5.09
N VAL A 694 -3.03 -4.07 5.71
CA VAL A 694 -1.76 -4.06 4.98
C VAL A 694 -2.09 -4.80 3.69
N PRO A 695 -1.98 -4.21 2.48
CA PRO A 695 -1.94 -5.05 1.30
C PRO A 695 -0.85 -6.06 1.63
N THR A 696 -1.18 -7.35 1.64
CA THR A 696 -0.16 -8.39 1.45
C THR A 696 0.79 -7.80 0.44
N ALA A 697 2.04 -7.52 0.83
CA ALA A 697 3.01 -7.14 -0.15
C ALA A 697 2.92 -8.27 -1.17
N VAL A 698 2.38 -7.98 -2.37
CA VAL A 698 2.58 -8.90 -3.49
C VAL A 698 4.06 -8.75 -3.69
N ALA A 699 4.78 -9.62 -3.01
CA ALA A 699 6.20 -9.70 -3.16
C ALA A 699 6.38 -10.36 -4.52
N CYS A 700 7.12 -9.69 -5.37
CA CYS A 700 7.36 -10.24 -6.67
C CYS A 700 8.52 -11.20 -6.53
N ASP A 701 8.50 -12.22 -7.36
CA ASP A 701 9.68 -13.04 -7.54
C ASP A 701 10.10 -12.90 -9.02
N PHE A 702 11.31 -12.38 -9.19
CA PHE A 702 12.00 -12.27 -10.47
C PHE A 702 13.27 -13.11 -10.39
N GLY A 703 13.45 -13.99 -11.36
CA GLY A 703 14.73 -14.62 -11.62
C GLY A 703 15.78 -13.59 -12.05
N ASP A 704 16.99 -14.07 -12.19
CA ASP A 704 18.20 -13.26 -12.23
C ASP A 704 19.15 -13.68 -13.39
N ALA A 705 18.68 -14.55 -14.30
CA ALA A 705 19.41 -14.97 -15.48
C ALA A 705 19.96 -13.77 -16.29
N PRO A 706 20.97 -13.97 -17.16
CA PRO A 706 21.49 -12.91 -18.02
C PRO A 706 20.38 -12.17 -18.80
N ALA A 707 20.58 -10.87 -19.05
CA ALA A 707 19.52 -10.00 -19.59
C ALA A 707 18.92 -10.47 -20.92
N SER A 708 19.65 -11.28 -21.71
CA SER A 708 19.15 -11.89 -22.94
C SER A 708 17.95 -12.83 -22.71
N TYR A 709 17.83 -13.42 -21.51
CA TYR A 709 16.74 -14.31 -21.11
C TYR A 709 15.49 -13.57 -20.58
N SER A 710 15.36 -12.28 -20.89
CA SER A 710 14.15 -11.47 -20.59
C SER A 710 13.80 -11.36 -19.09
N THR A 711 14.83 -11.44 -18.25
CA THR A 711 14.82 -11.40 -16.78
C THR A 711 14.01 -10.23 -16.21
N SER A 712 14.20 -9.02 -16.74
CA SER A 712 13.48 -7.83 -16.28
C SER A 712 11.98 -7.81 -16.63
N SER A 713 11.51 -8.69 -17.51
CA SER A 713 10.11 -8.73 -17.99
C SER A 713 9.33 -9.97 -17.53
N THR A 714 9.95 -10.82 -16.71
CA THR A 714 9.37 -12.09 -16.25
C THR A 714 9.22 -12.04 -14.74
N VAL A 715 8.04 -12.39 -14.21
CA VAL A 715 7.77 -12.20 -12.78
C VAL A 715 6.65 -13.10 -12.25
N HIS A 716 6.79 -13.56 -11.02
CA HIS A 716 5.73 -14.21 -10.23
C HIS A 716 5.21 -13.27 -9.16
N ARG A 717 3.93 -13.43 -8.80
CA ARG A 717 3.27 -12.62 -7.77
C ARG A 717 3.04 -13.46 -6.53
N VAL A 718 3.81 -13.22 -5.47
CA VAL A 718 3.78 -14.05 -4.26
C VAL A 718 3.04 -13.34 -3.12
N ASP A 719 2.19 -14.07 -2.39
CA ASP A 719 1.48 -13.57 -1.21
C ASP A 719 2.39 -13.69 0.03
N ALA A 720 2.91 -12.56 0.55
CA ALA A 720 3.91 -12.52 1.62
C ALA A 720 3.32 -12.52 3.05
N THR A 721 2.31 -13.33 3.35
CA THR A 721 1.68 -13.39 4.69
C THR A 721 2.49 -14.21 5.70
N GLY A 722 3.55 -13.61 6.25
CA GLY A 722 4.23 -14.06 7.48
C GLY A 722 5.42 -14.99 7.24
N GLY A 723 6.49 -14.78 8.01
CA GLY A 723 7.79 -15.43 7.83
C GLY A 723 7.70 -16.93 7.48
N ALA A 724 8.23 -17.27 6.30
CA ALA A 724 8.46 -18.63 5.79
C ALA A 724 7.23 -19.51 5.50
N SER A 725 6.25 -19.06 4.71
CA SER A 725 5.38 -19.97 3.95
C SER A 725 4.76 -19.33 2.70
N VAL A 726 5.08 -19.87 1.52
CA VAL A 726 4.26 -19.70 0.30
C VAL A 726 3.78 -21.09 -0.15
N ASN A 727 2.48 -21.21 -0.40
CA ASN A 727 1.82 -22.49 -0.61
C ASN A 727 2.18 -23.17 -1.94
N LEU A 728 2.95 -22.50 -2.79
CA LEU A 728 3.47 -23.01 -4.05
C LEU A 728 4.86 -22.45 -4.28
N ARG A 729 5.89 -23.27 -4.10
CA ARG A 729 7.30 -22.86 -4.17
C ARG A 729 8.22 -23.97 -4.64
N ILE A 730 9.36 -23.57 -5.18
CA ILE A 730 10.56 -24.34 -5.34
C ILE A 730 11.36 -24.19 -4.03
N GLY A 731 12.07 -25.23 -3.61
CA GLY A 731 12.94 -25.11 -2.45
C GLY A 731 12.27 -24.92 -1.08
N SER A 732 13.05 -24.35 -0.16
CA SER A 732 12.72 -24.22 1.26
C SER A 732 12.27 -22.82 1.67
N ILE A 733 12.78 -21.80 0.98
CA ILE A 733 12.52 -20.39 1.18
C ILE A 733 12.02 -19.82 -0.14
N VAL A 734 11.16 -18.81 -0.07
CA VAL A 734 10.86 -17.94 -1.21
C VAL A 734 11.33 -16.57 -0.85
N ASP A 735 12.15 -15.99 -1.70
CA ASP A 735 12.55 -14.60 -1.61
C ASP A 735 11.72 -13.74 -2.57
N PHE A 736 12.02 -12.45 -2.51
CA PHE A 736 11.06 -11.40 -2.83
C PHE A 736 11.82 -10.21 -3.41
N GLU A 737 11.85 -10.10 -4.74
CA GLU A 737 12.54 -9.04 -5.46
C GLU A 737 11.54 -7.98 -5.90
N TRP A 738 11.96 -6.72 -5.90
CA TRP A 738 11.13 -5.64 -6.46
C TRP A 738 11.41 -5.39 -7.94
N LEU A 739 12.51 -5.96 -8.48
CA LEU A 739 12.98 -5.86 -9.87
C LEU A 739 13.88 -7.07 -10.21
N GLY A 740 13.74 -7.63 -11.42
CA GLY A 740 14.67 -8.66 -11.92
C GLY A 740 16.05 -8.07 -12.21
N THR A 741 17.08 -8.58 -11.52
CA THR A 741 18.47 -8.14 -11.66
C THR A 741 19.24 -9.21 -12.39
N ALA A 742 19.56 -8.99 -13.67
CA ALA A 742 20.33 -9.97 -14.43
C ALA A 742 21.79 -10.05 -13.97
N SER A 743 22.30 -11.26 -13.75
CA SER A 743 23.71 -11.58 -13.56
C SER A 743 24.21 -12.58 -14.60
N ALA A 744 25.54 -12.66 -14.78
CA ALA A 744 26.13 -13.67 -15.66
C ALA A 744 26.16 -15.06 -15.00
N SER A 745 26.17 -15.08 -13.67
CA SER A 745 26.26 -16.27 -12.81
C SER A 745 24.91 -16.81 -12.38
N ALA A 746 23.81 -16.10 -12.66
CA ALA A 746 22.52 -16.36 -12.03
C ALA A 746 22.68 -16.44 -10.49
N ASP A 747 23.27 -15.38 -9.91
CA ASP A 747 23.45 -15.17 -8.47
C ASP A 747 23.29 -13.68 -8.01
N ALA A 748 22.57 -12.85 -8.75
CA ALA A 748 22.56 -11.38 -8.56
C ALA A 748 21.85 -10.93 -7.27
N ASP A 749 20.85 -11.69 -6.84
CA ASP A 749 19.99 -11.54 -5.67
C ASP A 749 20.53 -12.23 -4.42
N ASN A 750 21.49 -13.17 -4.56
CA ASN A 750 22.24 -13.82 -3.47
C ASN A 750 22.94 -12.89 -2.47
N LEU A 751 23.01 -11.57 -2.75
CA LEU A 751 23.70 -10.57 -1.94
C LEU A 751 22.83 -9.34 -1.61
N ARG A 752 21.59 -9.49 -1.09
CA ARG A 752 20.88 -8.29 -0.61
C ARG A 752 19.75 -8.40 0.44
N VAL A 753 20.06 -8.79 1.69
CA VAL A 753 19.44 -8.15 2.88
C VAL A 753 20.46 -8.01 4.02
N THR A 754 20.98 -6.79 4.23
CA THR A 754 21.91 -6.47 5.34
C THR A 754 21.24 -6.39 6.72
N SER A 755 19.98 -6.80 6.88
CA SER A 755 19.28 -6.89 8.17
C SER A 755 18.88 -8.30 8.59
N ASN A 756 19.05 -9.34 7.75
CA ASN A 756 18.78 -10.72 8.13
C ASN A 756 19.74 -11.71 7.44
N PRO A 757 20.81 -12.15 8.10
CA PRO A 757 21.76 -13.15 7.58
C PRO A 757 21.18 -14.58 7.41
N ALA A 758 19.87 -14.76 7.60
CA ALA A 758 19.17 -16.05 7.53
C ALA A 758 18.23 -16.20 6.31
N ALA A 759 18.17 -15.22 5.41
CA ALA A 759 17.66 -15.48 4.05
C ALA A 759 18.77 -16.27 3.33
N GLY A 760 18.57 -17.57 3.18
CA GLY A 760 19.44 -18.42 2.35
C GLY A 760 19.31 -18.04 0.88
N SER A 761 20.23 -18.54 0.07
CA SER A 761 20.14 -18.55 -1.40
C SER A 761 18.78 -19.15 -1.81
N ASP A 762 18.06 -18.46 -2.69
CA ASP A 762 16.81 -18.89 -3.32
C ASP A 762 17.05 -20.06 -4.28
N GLU A 763 18.28 -20.23 -4.74
CA GLU A 763 18.71 -21.40 -5.50
C GLU A 763 18.85 -22.67 -4.65
N ASP A 764 18.02 -22.87 -3.63
CA ASP A 764 18.04 -24.00 -2.71
C ASP A 764 17.18 -25.19 -3.17
N GLY A 765 16.34 -25.00 -4.19
CA GLY A 765 15.33 -25.98 -4.58
C GLY A 765 15.70 -26.90 -5.74
N VAL A 766 16.69 -26.55 -6.57
CA VAL A 766 17.15 -27.40 -7.67
C VAL A 766 18.54 -27.98 -7.41
N THR A 767 18.62 -29.31 -7.48
CA THR A 767 19.91 -30.02 -7.55
C THR A 767 20.20 -30.44 -8.99
N LEU A 768 21.22 -29.82 -9.61
CA LEU A 768 21.71 -30.16 -10.94
C LEU A 768 22.84 -31.18 -10.85
N THR A 769 22.68 -32.30 -11.57
CA THR A 769 23.67 -33.38 -11.64
C THR A 769 23.91 -33.79 -13.09
N ALA A 770 25.18 -33.77 -13.50
CA ALA A 770 25.62 -34.54 -14.65
C ALA A 770 26.01 -35.93 -14.15
N PRO A 771 25.39 -37.02 -14.62
CA PRO A 771 25.78 -38.35 -14.22
C PRO A 771 27.24 -38.62 -14.61
N ALA A 772 27.93 -39.38 -13.77
CA ALA A 772 29.22 -39.99 -14.12
C ALA A 772 29.06 -40.82 -15.40
N GLY A 773 29.96 -40.65 -16.36
CA GLY A 773 29.88 -41.33 -17.65
C GLY A 773 29.51 -40.39 -18.79
N GLY A 774 30.44 -40.20 -19.74
CA GLY A 774 30.23 -39.49 -20.99
C GLY A 774 28.93 -39.91 -21.67
N GLY A 775 27.97 -39.00 -21.65
CA GLY A 775 26.61 -39.27 -22.10
C GLY A 775 25.76 -38.02 -22.00
N GLY A 776 26.31 -36.90 -22.46
CA GLY A 776 25.69 -35.60 -22.71
C GLY A 776 24.30 -35.40 -22.13
N THR A 777 24.12 -35.54 -20.82
CA THR A 777 22.81 -35.42 -20.18
C THR A 777 22.98 -34.71 -18.86
N ILE A 778 22.19 -33.67 -18.62
CA ILE A 778 22.09 -32.99 -17.34
C ILE A 778 20.73 -33.34 -16.72
N ASN A 779 20.75 -33.81 -15.49
CA ASN A 779 19.55 -34.09 -14.69
C ASN A 779 19.33 -32.96 -13.68
N ALA A 780 18.08 -32.54 -13.52
CA ALA A 780 17.64 -31.69 -12.42
C ALA A 780 16.69 -32.46 -11.51
N SER A 781 16.87 -32.33 -10.20
CA SER A 781 15.87 -32.69 -9.20
C SER A 781 15.35 -31.40 -8.58
N VAL A 782 14.10 -31.05 -8.87
CA VAL A 782 13.46 -29.80 -8.40
C VAL A 782 12.56 -30.13 -7.22
N ALA A 783 12.90 -29.65 -6.02
CA ALA A 783 12.07 -29.77 -4.83
C ALA A 783 10.94 -28.74 -4.90
N VAL A 784 9.68 -29.19 -5.04
CA VAL A 784 8.52 -28.29 -5.12
C VAL A 784 7.55 -28.58 -3.98
N THR A 785 7.12 -27.53 -3.28
CA THR A 785 6.06 -27.59 -2.27
C THR A 785 4.74 -27.09 -2.87
N ASN A 786 3.66 -27.86 -2.77
CA ASN A 786 2.33 -27.46 -3.25
C ASN A 786 1.21 -27.74 -2.24
N THR A 787 1.01 -26.82 -1.30
CA THR A 787 -0.06 -26.84 -0.30
C THR A 787 -1.28 -26.00 -0.70
N THR A 788 -1.43 -25.65 -1.98
CA THR A 788 -2.53 -24.79 -2.49
C THR A 788 -3.91 -25.45 -2.47
N GLY A 789 -3.98 -26.77 -2.28
CA GLY A 789 -5.22 -27.55 -2.39
C GLY A 789 -5.61 -27.89 -3.84
N SER A 790 -4.82 -27.49 -4.84
CA SER A 790 -5.03 -27.80 -6.26
C SER A 790 -3.75 -28.31 -6.92
N THR A 791 -3.86 -28.99 -8.07
CA THR A 791 -2.68 -29.40 -8.85
C THR A 791 -2.06 -28.19 -9.53
N ALA A 792 -0.75 -28.01 -9.38
CA ALA A 792 0.03 -26.93 -9.98
C ALA A 792 0.86 -27.42 -11.19
N ARG A 793 1.51 -26.49 -11.89
CA ARG A 793 2.41 -26.77 -13.02
C ARG A 793 3.83 -26.31 -12.69
N LEU A 794 4.80 -27.20 -12.86
CA LEU A 794 6.23 -26.88 -12.85
C LEU A 794 6.77 -27.00 -14.29
N CYS A 795 7.53 -26.01 -14.74
CA CYS A 795 8.28 -26.06 -15.99
C CYS A 795 9.73 -25.59 -15.78
N GLY A 796 10.68 -26.25 -16.43
CA GLY A 796 12.09 -25.86 -16.48
C GLY A 796 12.57 -25.72 -17.92
N TRP A 797 13.48 -24.79 -18.16
CA TRP A 797 14.22 -24.61 -19.40
C TRP A 797 15.71 -24.68 -19.12
N MET A 798 16.49 -25.14 -20.08
CA MET A 798 17.95 -25.07 -20.06
C MET A 798 18.42 -24.77 -21.48
N ASP A 799 19.16 -23.67 -21.68
CA ASP A 799 19.65 -23.27 -23.01
C ASP A 799 20.74 -24.26 -23.43
N ILE A 800 20.35 -25.37 -24.04
CA ILE A 800 21.21 -26.50 -24.38
C ILE A 800 21.81 -26.37 -25.78
N GLY A 801 21.68 -25.19 -26.39
CA GLY A 801 22.40 -24.82 -27.60
C GLY A 801 23.91 -25.11 -27.46
N SER A 802 24.56 -25.42 -28.58
CA SER A 802 26.01 -25.63 -28.63
C SER A 802 26.62 -24.74 -29.72
N PRO A 803 26.97 -23.47 -29.42
CA PRO A 803 26.89 -22.82 -28.10
C PRO A 803 25.46 -22.37 -27.72
N PRO A 804 25.20 -22.09 -26.43
CA PRO A 804 23.96 -21.48 -25.96
C PRO A 804 23.69 -20.17 -26.69
N ASN A 805 22.42 -19.91 -27.03
CA ASN A 805 22.02 -18.79 -27.88
C ASN A 805 21.53 -17.56 -27.09
N GLY A 806 21.38 -17.67 -25.77
CA GLY A 806 20.95 -16.60 -24.89
C GLY A 806 19.43 -16.44 -24.78
N THR A 807 18.65 -17.39 -25.29
CA THR A 807 17.18 -17.43 -25.20
C THR A 807 16.69 -18.82 -24.77
N PHE A 808 15.44 -18.91 -24.28
CA PHE A 808 14.81 -20.19 -23.95
C PHE A 808 13.80 -20.59 -25.01
N GLU A 809 14.00 -21.75 -25.65
CA GLU A 809 13.07 -22.26 -26.66
C GLU A 809 12.12 -23.35 -26.14
N VAL A 810 11.03 -23.57 -26.88
CA VAL A 810 10.06 -24.62 -26.55
C VAL A 810 10.69 -26.03 -26.55
N ALA A 811 11.70 -26.27 -27.38
CA ALA A 811 12.42 -27.55 -27.43
C ALA A 811 13.21 -27.85 -26.14
N GLU A 812 13.59 -26.81 -25.42
CA GLU A 812 14.39 -26.84 -24.20
C GLU A 812 13.53 -26.98 -22.95
N ARG A 813 12.21 -26.89 -23.11
CA ARG A 813 11.25 -26.96 -22.01
C ARG A 813 11.04 -28.39 -21.54
N ARG A 814 10.95 -28.57 -20.22
CA ARG A 814 10.42 -29.78 -19.56
C ARG A 814 9.36 -29.33 -18.57
N CYS A 815 8.22 -30.01 -18.51
CA CYS A 815 7.15 -29.64 -17.58
C CYS A 815 6.52 -30.87 -16.93
N ALA A 816 6.03 -30.72 -15.71
CA ALA A 816 5.32 -31.74 -14.96
C ALA A 816 4.17 -31.13 -14.14
N ASN A 817 3.16 -31.94 -13.85
CA ASN A 817 2.10 -31.56 -12.91
C ASN A 817 2.56 -31.87 -11.48
N VAL A 818 2.30 -30.95 -10.56
CA VAL A 818 2.64 -31.10 -9.15
C VAL A 818 1.35 -31.26 -8.37
N ALA A 819 1.10 -32.47 -7.86
CA ALA A 819 -0.08 -32.75 -7.04
C ALA A 819 -0.07 -31.92 -5.74
N THR A 820 -1.25 -31.72 -5.13
CA THR A 820 -1.30 -31.06 -3.83
C THR A 820 -0.74 -31.98 -2.74
N GLY A 821 0.07 -31.43 -1.83
CA GLY A 821 0.78 -32.16 -0.78
C GLY A 821 1.94 -31.34 -0.18
N GLY A 822 2.79 -31.98 0.61
CA GLY A 822 4.05 -31.38 1.07
C GLY A 822 5.08 -31.23 -0.07
N THR A 823 6.35 -31.12 0.27
CA THR A 823 7.46 -31.02 -0.69
C THR A 823 7.68 -32.34 -1.44
N THR A 824 7.76 -32.28 -2.78
CA THR A 824 8.03 -33.41 -3.67
C THR A 824 9.15 -33.08 -4.65
N ALA A 825 10.05 -34.04 -4.91
CA ALA A 825 11.12 -33.88 -5.91
C ALA A 825 10.62 -34.27 -7.31
N VAL A 826 10.76 -33.35 -8.27
CA VAL A 826 10.36 -33.54 -9.67
C VAL A 826 11.61 -33.64 -10.55
N PRO A 827 11.82 -34.77 -11.26
CA PRO A 827 13.00 -34.95 -12.10
C PRO A 827 12.80 -34.36 -13.50
N PHE A 828 13.82 -33.65 -14.01
CA PHE A 828 13.94 -33.25 -15.41
C PHE A 828 15.29 -33.68 -16.01
N GLN A 829 15.31 -33.87 -17.33
CA GLN A 829 16.47 -34.36 -18.06
C GLN A 829 16.62 -33.61 -19.39
N TRP A 830 17.83 -33.11 -19.64
CA TRP A 830 18.23 -32.49 -20.90
C TRP A 830 19.42 -33.21 -21.49
N THR A 831 19.40 -33.43 -22.81
CA THR A 831 20.54 -33.97 -23.54
C THR A 831 21.36 -32.81 -24.10
N VAL A 832 22.65 -32.75 -23.74
CA VAL A 832 23.64 -31.77 -24.20
C VAL A 832 24.62 -32.40 -25.19
N SER A 833 25.04 -31.65 -26.19
CA SER A 833 25.99 -32.12 -27.21
C SER A 833 27.39 -31.50 -27.08
N ALA A 834 27.66 -30.73 -26.02
CA ALA A 834 28.94 -30.05 -25.86
C ALA A 834 30.09 -31.04 -25.67
N THR A 835 31.16 -30.83 -26.45
CA THR A 835 32.44 -31.56 -26.37
C THR A 835 33.53 -30.77 -25.65
N THR A 836 33.25 -29.51 -25.30
CA THR A 836 34.13 -28.61 -24.55
C THR A 836 33.41 -28.07 -23.32
N THR A 837 34.16 -27.43 -22.40
CA THR A 837 33.55 -26.76 -21.25
C THR A 837 32.54 -25.71 -21.73
N GLN A 838 31.30 -25.80 -21.24
CA GLN A 838 30.20 -24.91 -21.60
C GLN A 838 29.41 -24.54 -20.35
N THR A 839 29.01 -23.28 -20.23
CA THR A 839 28.06 -22.84 -19.19
C THR A 839 26.67 -22.84 -19.78
N TYR A 840 25.73 -23.46 -19.08
CA TYR A 840 24.31 -23.51 -19.41
C TYR A 840 23.52 -22.70 -18.38
N VAL A 841 22.57 -21.91 -18.86
CA VAL A 841 21.62 -21.20 -17.99
C VAL A 841 20.32 -21.98 -18.00
N SER A 842 19.69 -22.14 -16.84
CA SER A 842 18.38 -22.75 -16.70
C SER A 842 17.46 -21.88 -15.86
N ARG A 843 16.16 -22.00 -16.15
CA ARG A 843 15.07 -21.32 -15.43
C ARG A 843 14.03 -22.34 -15.02
N PHE A 844 13.57 -22.30 -13.79
CA PHE A 844 12.49 -23.13 -13.28
C PHE A 844 11.35 -22.24 -12.84
N ARG A 845 10.11 -22.58 -13.19
CA ARG A 845 8.90 -21.84 -12.81
C ARG A 845 7.86 -22.80 -12.30
N VAL A 846 7.30 -22.54 -11.12
CA VAL A 846 6.11 -23.23 -10.60
C VAL A 846 4.95 -22.25 -10.50
N CYS A 847 3.76 -22.59 -11.00
CA CYS A 847 2.58 -21.71 -11.04
C CYS A 847 1.30 -22.54 -10.93
N SER A 848 0.19 -21.91 -10.56
CA SER A 848 -1.09 -22.63 -10.45
C SER A 848 -1.69 -23.08 -11.77
N THR A 849 -1.33 -22.43 -12.89
CA THR A 849 -1.92 -22.74 -14.20
C THR A 849 -0.86 -23.05 -15.24
N ALA A 850 -1.19 -23.93 -16.18
CA ALA A 850 -0.29 -24.25 -17.29
C ALA A 850 -0.05 -23.04 -18.20
N VAL A 851 -1.05 -22.19 -18.42
CA VAL A 851 -0.93 -21.01 -19.30
C VAL A 851 0.14 -20.04 -18.80
N GLU A 852 0.20 -19.82 -17.50
CA GLU A 852 1.17 -18.91 -16.88
C GLU A 852 2.59 -19.53 -16.81
N CYS A 853 2.68 -20.85 -16.59
CA CYS A 853 3.95 -21.51 -16.33
C CYS A 853 4.64 -22.15 -17.53
N GLU A 854 3.94 -22.29 -18.66
CA GLU A 854 4.50 -22.93 -19.85
C GLU A 854 5.30 -22.00 -20.77
N SER A 855 5.43 -20.74 -20.37
CA SER A 855 6.25 -19.71 -21.01
C SER A 855 7.48 -19.38 -20.14
N PRO A 856 8.68 -19.23 -20.72
CA PRO A 856 9.87 -18.81 -19.97
C PRO A 856 9.83 -17.31 -19.59
N THR A 857 8.85 -16.57 -20.14
CA THR A 857 8.64 -15.14 -19.92
C THR A 857 7.20 -14.83 -19.52
N GLY A 858 6.96 -13.59 -19.07
CA GLY A 858 5.62 -13.11 -18.70
C GLY A 858 5.28 -13.26 -17.23
N THR A 859 4.11 -12.75 -16.84
CA THR A 859 3.67 -12.68 -15.44
C THR A 859 2.89 -13.92 -15.03
N ALA A 860 3.25 -14.53 -13.90
CA ALA A 860 2.45 -15.55 -13.23
C ALA A 860 1.68 -14.95 -12.06
N SER A 861 0.47 -15.46 -11.82
CA SER A 861 -0.42 -14.96 -10.77
C SER A 861 -0.01 -15.40 -9.36
N ASN A 862 0.76 -16.49 -9.27
CA ASN A 862 1.40 -17.03 -8.07
C ASN A 862 2.49 -18.03 -8.40
N GLY A 863 3.15 -18.52 -7.34
CA GLY A 863 4.23 -19.50 -7.45
C GLY A 863 5.59 -18.83 -7.38
N GLU A 864 6.61 -19.49 -7.93
CA GLU A 864 8.01 -19.06 -7.82
C GLU A 864 8.82 -19.36 -9.09
N MET A 865 9.95 -18.69 -9.24
CA MET A 865 10.97 -18.80 -10.26
C MET A 865 12.37 -18.85 -9.66
N GLU A 866 13.18 -19.81 -10.08
CA GLU A 866 14.60 -19.86 -9.75
C GLU A 866 15.42 -19.97 -11.05
N ASP A 867 16.51 -19.22 -11.16
CA ASP A 867 17.47 -19.28 -12.27
C ASP A 867 18.79 -19.91 -11.80
N TYR A 868 19.49 -20.61 -12.70
CA TYR A 868 20.73 -21.30 -12.35
C TYR A 868 21.75 -21.24 -13.49
N SER A 869 23.02 -21.07 -13.15
CA SER A 869 24.15 -21.22 -14.07
C SER A 869 24.93 -22.49 -13.76
N THR A 870 25.02 -23.41 -14.72
CA THR A 870 25.71 -24.69 -14.57
C THR A 870 26.87 -24.80 -15.55
N VAL A 871 28.08 -25.00 -15.01
CA VAL A 871 29.25 -25.32 -15.81
C VAL A 871 29.28 -26.81 -16.10
N TYR A 872 29.01 -27.16 -17.35
CA TYR A 872 29.30 -28.48 -17.89
C TYR A 872 30.76 -28.54 -18.31
N ASN A 873 31.57 -29.31 -17.58
CA ASN A 873 32.95 -29.58 -17.94
C ASN A 873 33.09 -31.05 -18.35
N PRO A 874 33.22 -31.37 -19.65
CA PRO A 874 33.54 -32.71 -20.07
C PRO A 874 34.95 -33.05 -19.59
N THR A 875 35.10 -34.17 -18.89
CA THR A 875 36.42 -34.77 -18.59
C THR A 875 36.90 -35.51 -19.83
N VAL A 876 38.18 -35.29 -20.22
CA VAL A 876 38.79 -35.96 -21.38
C VAL A 876 40.31 -35.81 -21.36
N ALA A 877 41.04 -36.89 -21.67
CA ALA A 877 42.43 -36.83 -22.07
C ALA A 877 42.55 -36.73 -23.60
N THR A 878 43.36 -35.79 -24.09
CA THR A 878 43.75 -35.79 -25.51
C THR A 878 45.06 -36.55 -25.65
N ILE A 879 45.01 -37.78 -26.20
CA ILE A 879 46.21 -38.57 -26.47
C ILE A 879 46.94 -37.94 -27.65
N GLY A 880 48.18 -37.53 -27.42
CA GLY A 880 49.12 -37.06 -28.42
C GLY A 880 49.78 -38.22 -29.14
N LYS A 881 51.11 -38.25 -29.15
CA LYS A 881 51.86 -39.31 -29.82
C LYS A 881 51.89 -40.58 -28.97
N VAL A 882 51.57 -41.72 -29.57
CA VAL A 882 51.82 -43.05 -28.97
C VAL A 882 52.95 -43.73 -29.73
N SER A 883 53.92 -44.25 -28.98
CA SER A 883 55.08 -44.98 -29.51
C SER A 883 55.22 -46.32 -28.81
N LEU A 884 55.18 -47.40 -29.60
CA LEU A 884 55.44 -48.76 -29.16
C LEU A 884 56.79 -49.20 -29.71
N SER A 885 57.72 -49.61 -28.85
CA SER A 885 59.05 -50.03 -29.28
C SER A 885 59.66 -51.06 -28.34
N VAL A 886 60.52 -51.92 -28.90
CA VAL A 886 61.38 -52.84 -28.13
C VAL A 886 62.75 -52.19 -28.02
N ILE A 887 63.24 -52.02 -26.79
CA ILE A 887 64.54 -51.38 -26.52
C ILE A 887 65.36 -52.23 -25.52
N PRO A 888 66.69 -52.09 -25.48
CA PRO A 888 67.49 -52.75 -24.45
C PRO A 888 67.05 -52.35 -23.04
N VAL A 889 67.04 -53.29 -22.08
CA VAL A 889 66.71 -53.00 -20.67
C VAL A 889 67.60 -51.89 -20.11
N SER A 890 68.88 -51.88 -20.47
CA SER A 890 69.82 -50.82 -20.07
C SER A 890 69.42 -49.45 -20.62
N ALA A 891 68.85 -49.39 -21.83
CA ALA A 891 68.38 -48.13 -22.41
C ALA A 891 67.09 -47.66 -21.73
N PHE A 892 66.17 -48.58 -21.44
CA PHE A 892 64.95 -48.27 -20.67
C PHE A 892 65.29 -47.69 -19.29
N LEU A 893 66.21 -48.33 -18.56
CA LEU A 893 66.67 -47.85 -17.26
C LEU A 893 67.42 -46.52 -17.36
N ALA A 894 68.26 -46.33 -18.40
CA ALA A 894 68.97 -45.08 -18.63
C ALA A 894 68.00 -43.92 -18.89
N ASP A 895 66.98 -44.13 -19.70
CA ASP A 895 65.99 -43.11 -20.01
C ASP A 895 65.10 -42.76 -18.80
N MET A 896 64.99 -43.64 -17.80
CA MET A 896 64.40 -43.35 -16.48
C MET A 896 65.37 -42.66 -15.50
N GLY A 897 66.61 -42.36 -15.91
CA GLY A 897 67.65 -41.81 -15.04
C GLY A 897 68.21 -42.81 -14.03
N MET A 898 68.10 -44.10 -14.32
CA MET A 898 68.45 -45.23 -13.45
C MET A 898 69.65 -46.03 -13.97
N GLU A 899 70.66 -45.35 -14.52
CA GLU A 899 71.91 -45.98 -14.99
C GLU A 899 72.71 -46.61 -13.83
N GLU A 900 72.69 -45.98 -12.66
CA GLU A 900 73.14 -46.55 -11.38
C GLU A 900 72.04 -46.34 -10.32
N PRO A 901 71.01 -47.20 -10.27
CA PRO A 901 69.86 -46.94 -9.43
C PRO A 901 70.24 -47.07 -7.96
N GLU A 902 70.01 -46.01 -7.19
CA GLU A 902 70.00 -46.08 -5.73
C GLU A 902 69.06 -47.23 -5.29
N PRO A 903 69.38 -47.99 -4.24
CA PRO A 903 68.65 -49.20 -3.87
C PRO A 903 67.15 -48.96 -3.67
N GLN A 904 66.82 -47.77 -3.14
CA GLN A 904 65.45 -47.34 -2.91
C GLN A 904 64.69 -47.05 -4.22
N ALA A 905 65.36 -46.55 -5.27
CA ALA A 905 64.75 -46.29 -6.57
C ALA A 905 64.49 -47.60 -7.33
N ALA A 906 65.44 -48.54 -7.34
CA ALA A 906 65.24 -49.87 -7.91
C ALA A 906 64.13 -50.63 -7.19
N LEU A 907 64.10 -50.56 -5.85
CA LEU A 907 63.05 -51.19 -5.04
C LEU A 907 61.68 -50.55 -5.27
N ALA A 908 61.61 -49.22 -5.46
CA ALA A 908 60.36 -48.52 -5.77
C ALA A 908 59.81 -48.89 -7.15
N LEU A 909 60.69 -48.99 -8.16
CA LEU A 909 60.27 -49.41 -9.50
C LEU A 909 59.86 -50.89 -9.53
N LEU A 910 60.60 -51.75 -8.84
CA LEU A 910 60.22 -53.15 -8.69
C LEU A 910 58.90 -53.28 -7.92
N ARG A 911 58.64 -52.44 -6.92
CA ARG A 911 57.36 -52.43 -6.18
C ARG A 911 56.17 -52.08 -7.07
N PHE A 912 56.36 -51.22 -8.06
CA PHE A 912 55.32 -50.86 -9.02
C PHE A 912 54.94 -52.05 -9.93
N TYR A 913 55.91 -52.88 -10.32
CA TYR A 913 55.66 -54.01 -11.21
C TYR A 913 55.39 -55.36 -10.49
N ASP A 914 56.11 -55.64 -9.41
CA ASP A 914 56.03 -56.85 -8.59
C ASP A 914 56.12 -56.49 -7.08
N PRO A 915 55.01 -56.07 -6.46
CA PRO A 915 54.99 -55.63 -5.07
C PRO A 915 55.37 -56.74 -4.08
N GLN A 916 55.08 -58.00 -4.39
CA GLN A 916 55.43 -59.13 -3.51
C GLN A 916 56.94 -59.39 -3.49
N ARG A 917 57.56 -59.40 -4.68
CA ARG A 917 59.02 -59.55 -4.80
C ARG A 917 59.75 -58.34 -4.22
N ALA A 918 59.24 -57.13 -4.41
CA ALA A 918 59.80 -55.94 -3.78
C ALA A 918 59.70 -55.98 -2.24
N GLN A 919 58.58 -56.44 -1.67
CA GLN A 919 58.45 -56.57 -0.21
C GLN A 919 59.45 -57.58 0.36
N ALA A 920 59.67 -58.71 -0.32
CA ALA A 920 60.63 -59.72 0.10
C ALA A 920 62.10 -59.22 0.06
N LEU A 921 62.38 -58.16 -0.70
CA LEU A 921 63.70 -57.58 -0.88
C LEU A 921 63.91 -56.27 -0.08
N GLU A 922 62.99 -55.90 0.81
CA GLU A 922 63.16 -54.76 1.71
C GLU A 922 64.41 -54.95 2.61
N GLY A 923 65.40 -54.07 2.45
CA GLY A 923 66.67 -54.14 3.20
C GLY A 923 67.70 -55.11 2.64
N ALA A 924 67.44 -55.70 1.46
CA ALA A 924 68.43 -56.51 0.74
C ALA A 924 69.58 -55.66 0.15
N ASP A 925 70.66 -56.34 -0.26
CA ASP A 925 71.81 -55.69 -0.89
C ASP A 925 71.41 -54.97 -2.20
N PRO A 926 71.94 -53.77 -2.47
CA PRO A 926 71.68 -53.01 -3.69
C PRO A 926 71.78 -53.81 -4.99
N GLN A 927 72.78 -54.68 -5.11
CA GLN A 927 72.99 -55.48 -6.32
C GLN A 927 71.95 -56.58 -6.47
N VAL A 928 71.41 -57.11 -5.36
CA VAL A 928 70.33 -58.10 -5.37
C VAL A 928 69.01 -57.45 -5.81
N ILE A 929 68.74 -56.22 -5.36
CA ILE A 929 67.54 -55.47 -5.76
C ILE A 929 67.62 -55.11 -7.26
N ALA A 930 68.77 -54.59 -7.71
CA ALA A 930 68.98 -54.24 -9.12
C ALA A 930 68.91 -55.48 -10.03
N GLY A 931 69.51 -56.60 -9.60
CA GLY A 931 69.43 -57.88 -10.32
C GLY A 931 67.99 -58.39 -10.45
N ALA A 932 67.21 -58.31 -9.37
CA ALA A 932 65.80 -58.71 -9.39
C ALA A 932 64.92 -57.83 -10.30
N LEU A 933 65.22 -56.53 -10.39
CA LEU A 933 64.55 -55.62 -11.31
C LEU A 933 64.86 -55.94 -12.77
N VAL A 934 66.13 -56.18 -13.10
CA VAL A 934 66.53 -56.57 -14.47
C VAL A 934 65.92 -57.91 -14.85
N GLU A 935 65.94 -58.90 -13.96
CA GLU A 935 65.32 -60.21 -14.19
C GLU A 935 63.80 -60.11 -14.41
N TYR A 936 63.13 -59.17 -13.75
CA TYR A 936 61.71 -58.91 -13.98
C TYR A 936 61.46 -58.24 -15.34
N LEU A 937 62.30 -57.27 -15.72
CA LEU A 937 62.17 -56.52 -16.97
C LEU A 937 62.54 -57.33 -18.22
N ASP A 938 63.33 -58.38 -18.06
CA ASP A 938 63.77 -59.28 -19.12
C ASP A 938 63.71 -60.74 -18.63
N PRO A 939 62.50 -61.33 -18.58
CA PRO A 939 62.30 -62.69 -18.08
C PRO A 939 62.76 -63.77 -19.07
N ASP A 940 62.97 -63.44 -20.35
CA ASP A 940 63.45 -64.38 -21.37
C ASP A 940 64.97 -64.29 -21.64
N GLY A 941 65.64 -63.31 -21.04
CA GLY A 941 67.09 -63.14 -21.01
C GLY A 941 67.68 -62.61 -22.31
N ASP A 942 66.87 -61.94 -23.13
CA ASP A 942 67.25 -61.46 -24.45
C ASP A 942 67.83 -60.03 -24.46
N GLY A 943 67.88 -59.40 -23.28
CA GLY A 943 68.40 -58.08 -22.99
C GLY A 943 67.45 -56.94 -23.37
N GLN A 944 66.22 -57.22 -23.82
CA GLN A 944 65.27 -56.24 -24.33
C GLN A 944 63.94 -56.26 -23.58
N VAL A 945 63.21 -55.15 -23.68
CA VAL A 945 61.88 -55.00 -23.10
C VAL A 945 60.98 -54.21 -24.05
N ALA A 946 59.73 -54.63 -24.19
CA ALA A 946 58.75 -53.85 -24.92
C ALA A 946 58.33 -52.64 -24.09
N THR A 947 58.09 -51.51 -24.75
CA THR A 947 57.74 -50.27 -24.07
C THR A 947 56.55 -49.58 -24.73
N VAL A 948 55.69 -49.03 -23.89
CA VAL A 948 54.52 -48.24 -24.25
C VAL A 948 54.73 -46.82 -23.77
N ARG A 949 54.92 -45.89 -24.71
CA ARG A 949 55.11 -44.46 -24.41
C ARG A 949 53.99 -43.65 -25.05
N TRP A 950 53.40 -42.73 -24.29
CA TRP A 950 52.45 -41.78 -24.85
C TRP A 950 52.55 -40.41 -24.20
N ASP A 951 52.27 -39.40 -25.00
CA ASP A 951 52.05 -38.04 -24.53
C ASP A 951 50.55 -37.78 -24.44
N THR A 952 50.14 -37.03 -23.44
CA THR A 952 48.85 -36.34 -23.43
C THR A 952 49.10 -34.88 -23.78
N LEU A 953 48.27 -34.32 -24.66
CA LEU A 953 48.30 -32.89 -24.98
C LEU A 953 47.52 -32.08 -23.92
N GLU A 954 46.56 -32.72 -23.27
CA GLU A 954 45.69 -32.14 -22.24
C GLU A 954 45.08 -33.26 -21.38
N GLU A 955 44.97 -33.05 -20.06
CA GLU A 955 44.39 -33.99 -19.09
C GLU A 955 43.40 -33.29 -18.16
N ARG A 956 42.18 -33.05 -18.63
CA ARG A 956 41.16 -32.38 -17.83
C ARG A 956 40.37 -33.37 -17.01
N GLY A 957 40.67 -33.41 -15.71
CA GLY A 957 39.95 -34.27 -14.76
C GLY A 957 40.20 -35.75 -15.01
N THR A 958 41.37 -36.10 -15.54
CA THR A 958 41.89 -37.46 -15.64
C THR A 958 42.57 -37.84 -14.31
N ILE A 959 42.13 -38.90 -13.62
CA ILE A 959 42.82 -39.42 -12.41
C ILE A 959 44.07 -40.19 -12.83
N GLY A 960 44.03 -40.86 -13.97
CA GLY A 960 45.16 -41.64 -14.45
C GLY A 960 44.80 -42.63 -15.54
N PHE A 961 45.73 -43.52 -15.85
CA PHE A 961 45.64 -44.48 -16.94
C PHE A 961 45.95 -45.91 -16.48
N TYR A 962 45.20 -46.86 -17.03
CA TYR A 962 45.62 -48.25 -17.14
C TYR A 962 46.05 -48.55 -18.57
N VAL A 963 47.01 -49.44 -18.72
CA VAL A 963 47.43 -49.97 -20.01
C VAL A 963 47.05 -51.43 -20.05
N GLU A 964 46.41 -51.82 -21.14
CA GLU A 964 46.03 -53.20 -21.38
C GLU A 964 46.65 -53.68 -22.68
N ARG A 965 47.03 -54.96 -22.70
CA ARG A 965 47.59 -55.65 -23.85
C ARG A 965 46.79 -56.90 -24.14
N ARG A 966 46.65 -57.25 -25.43
CA ARG A 966 46.32 -58.61 -25.86
C ARG A 966 47.23 -59.07 -26.97
N ARG A 967 47.32 -60.39 -27.21
CA ARG A 967 47.86 -60.89 -28.47
C ARG A 967 46.83 -60.63 -29.58
N SER A 968 47.29 -60.35 -30.80
CA SER A 968 46.40 -60.07 -31.93
C SER A 968 45.49 -61.26 -32.31
N ASP A 969 45.81 -62.48 -31.86
CA ASP A 969 45.03 -63.71 -32.04
C ASP A 969 44.11 -64.04 -30.84
N SER A 970 44.09 -63.20 -29.79
CA SER A 970 43.28 -63.38 -28.58
C SER A 970 42.20 -62.30 -28.47
N GLU A 971 41.06 -62.63 -27.88
CA GLU A 971 40.01 -61.65 -27.55
C GLU A 971 40.21 -61.02 -26.15
N GLU A 972 41.03 -61.65 -25.30
CA GLU A 972 41.15 -61.30 -23.89
C GLU A 972 42.23 -60.23 -23.65
N TRP A 973 41.87 -59.13 -22.99
CA TRP A 973 42.77 -58.05 -22.60
C TRP A 973 43.37 -58.30 -21.21
N GLN A 974 44.68 -58.20 -21.12
CA GLN A 974 45.44 -58.30 -19.88
C GLN A 974 45.94 -56.93 -19.45
N ARG A 975 45.67 -56.54 -18.18
CA ARG A 975 46.18 -55.30 -17.59
C ARG A 975 47.68 -55.41 -17.28
N LEU A 976 48.44 -54.41 -17.69
CA LEU A 976 49.90 -54.36 -17.52
C LEU A 976 50.30 -53.76 -16.17
N ASN A 977 49.71 -52.62 -15.80
CA ASN A 977 49.97 -51.96 -14.52
C ASN A 977 48.88 -52.30 -13.49
N GLY A 978 49.31 -52.88 -12.36
CA GLY A 978 48.41 -53.22 -11.24
C GLY A 978 47.90 -51.98 -10.52
N ASP A 979 48.81 -51.02 -10.26
CA ASP A 979 48.48 -49.69 -9.77
C ASP A 979 48.27 -48.71 -10.93
N MET A 980 47.31 -47.79 -10.78
CA MET A 980 47.01 -46.77 -11.80
C MET A 980 48.20 -45.83 -12.00
N LEU A 981 48.52 -45.52 -13.26
CA LEU A 981 49.48 -44.47 -13.57
C LEU A 981 48.79 -43.11 -13.36
N PRO A 982 49.18 -42.32 -12.34
CA PRO A 982 48.45 -41.12 -11.96
C PRO A 982 48.55 -40.05 -13.03
N GLY A 983 47.40 -39.44 -13.36
CA GLY A 983 47.28 -38.31 -14.26
C GLY A 983 47.82 -37.03 -13.64
N LEU A 984 48.18 -36.06 -14.48
CA LEU A 984 48.55 -34.71 -14.10
C LEU A 984 47.29 -33.84 -13.98
N ILE A 985 46.51 -34.07 -12.91
CA ILE A 985 45.18 -33.50 -12.61
C ILE A 985 45.08 -31.95 -12.79
N VAL A 986 46.19 -31.22 -12.70
CA VAL A 986 46.25 -29.75 -12.78
C VAL A 986 47.20 -29.21 -13.87
N ALA A 987 47.71 -30.06 -14.77
CA ALA A 987 48.61 -29.63 -15.84
C ALA A 987 47.84 -29.30 -17.13
N PRO A 988 47.69 -28.03 -17.52
CA PRO A 988 46.99 -27.66 -18.76
C PRO A 988 47.74 -28.06 -20.04
N MET A 989 48.97 -28.60 -19.92
CA MET A 989 49.83 -28.98 -21.06
C MET A 989 50.04 -30.50 -21.19
N GLY A 990 49.26 -31.31 -20.46
CA GLY A 990 49.40 -32.76 -20.43
C GLY A 990 50.74 -33.24 -19.86
N GLY A 991 51.08 -34.50 -20.12
CA GLY A 991 52.21 -35.22 -19.56
C GLY A 991 52.69 -36.35 -20.45
N GLU A 992 53.93 -36.79 -20.20
CA GLU A 992 54.51 -37.94 -20.87
C GLU A 992 54.50 -39.15 -19.95
N TYR A 993 54.03 -40.28 -20.46
CA TYR A 993 53.91 -41.53 -19.74
C TYR A 993 54.72 -42.61 -20.42
N TRP A 994 55.24 -43.50 -19.60
CA TRP A 994 56.04 -44.60 -20.07
C TRP A 994 55.88 -45.82 -19.18
N LEU A 995 55.64 -46.96 -19.81
CA LEU A 995 55.49 -48.25 -19.16
C LEU A 995 56.31 -49.31 -19.89
N ALA A 996 57.06 -50.12 -19.14
CA ALA A 996 57.68 -51.33 -19.67
C ALA A 996 56.70 -52.51 -19.61
N ASP A 997 56.80 -53.37 -20.61
CA ASP A 997 56.05 -54.61 -20.71
C ASP A 997 57.01 -55.79 -20.97
N PRO A 998 57.36 -56.57 -19.93
CA PRO A 998 58.35 -57.65 -20.03
C PRO A 998 57.84 -58.97 -20.62
N GLN A 999 56.52 -59.13 -20.78
CA GLN A 999 55.94 -60.42 -21.16
C GLN A 999 55.79 -60.70 -22.68
N PRO A 1000 55.80 -59.72 -23.61
CA PRO A 1000 55.72 -59.99 -25.03
C PRO A 1000 56.89 -60.85 -25.53
N ARG A 1001 56.58 -61.85 -26.36
CA ARG A 1001 57.58 -62.76 -26.92
C ARG A 1001 57.92 -62.42 -28.36
N ARG A 1002 59.16 -62.69 -28.77
CA ARG A 1002 59.62 -62.55 -30.15
C ARG A 1002 58.78 -63.37 -31.13
N GLY A 1003 58.53 -62.80 -32.31
CA GLY A 1003 57.77 -63.45 -33.38
C GLY A 1003 56.25 -63.41 -33.23
N GLU A 1004 55.73 -62.70 -32.22
CA GLU A 1004 54.30 -62.50 -31.98
C GLU A 1004 53.91 -61.02 -32.15
N THR A 1005 52.62 -60.78 -32.39
CA THR A 1005 52.04 -59.45 -32.53
C THR A 1005 51.07 -59.20 -31.39
N TYR A 1006 51.17 -58.01 -30.79
CA TYR A 1006 50.38 -57.59 -29.65
C TYR A 1006 49.67 -56.27 -29.95
N GLU A 1007 48.49 -56.10 -29.39
CA GLU A 1007 47.72 -54.86 -29.41
C GLU A 1007 47.70 -54.26 -28.00
N TYR A 1008 47.84 -52.95 -27.94
CA TYR A 1008 47.82 -52.16 -26.70
C TYR A 1008 46.70 -51.13 -26.74
N ARG A 1009 46.04 -50.92 -25.60
CA ARG A 1009 45.07 -49.83 -25.42
C ARG A 1009 45.29 -49.11 -24.10
N LEU A 1010 44.97 -47.83 -24.09
CA LEU A 1010 44.94 -47.03 -22.86
C LEU A 1010 43.51 -46.96 -22.36
N ILE A 1011 43.34 -47.19 -21.06
CA ILE A 1011 42.08 -46.99 -20.33
C ILE A 1011 42.30 -45.78 -19.42
N GLU A 1012 41.81 -44.63 -19.86
CA GLU A 1012 41.75 -43.44 -19.02
C GLU A 1012 40.72 -43.67 -17.91
N GLN A 1013 41.06 -43.35 -16.67
CA GLN A 1013 40.14 -43.23 -15.56
C GLN A 1013 39.91 -41.76 -15.24
N GLU A 1014 38.68 -41.29 -15.41
CA GLU A 1014 38.31 -39.91 -15.10
C GLU A 1014 37.98 -39.70 -13.62
N ALA A 1015 38.17 -38.48 -13.13
CA ALA A 1015 37.81 -37.99 -11.79
C ALA A 1015 36.34 -38.19 -11.44
N ARG A 1016 35.50 -38.26 -12.47
CA ARG A 1016 34.06 -38.45 -12.34
C ARG A 1016 33.62 -39.90 -12.49
N GLY A 1017 34.55 -40.85 -12.61
CA GLY A 1017 34.27 -42.30 -12.57
C GLY A 1017 34.14 -43.00 -13.92
N THR A 1018 34.09 -42.28 -15.04
CA THR A 1018 34.08 -42.86 -16.39
C THR A 1018 35.42 -43.48 -16.76
N GLN A 1019 35.40 -44.47 -17.67
CA GLN A 1019 36.58 -44.94 -18.38
C GLN A 1019 36.48 -44.65 -19.88
N ASN A 1020 37.51 -44.03 -20.45
CA ASN A 1020 37.66 -43.88 -21.90
C ASN A 1020 38.73 -44.84 -22.40
N THR A 1021 38.52 -45.41 -23.59
CA THR A 1021 39.46 -46.32 -24.22
C THR A 1021 40.08 -45.68 -25.46
N TYR A 1022 41.40 -45.72 -25.56
CA TYR A 1022 42.17 -45.22 -26.70
C TYR A 1022 43.00 -46.33 -27.33
N GLY A 1023 43.10 -46.31 -28.66
CA GLY A 1023 43.72 -47.38 -29.46
C GLY A 1023 42.66 -48.31 -30.08
N PRO A 1024 43.01 -49.58 -30.38
CA PRO A 1024 44.29 -50.23 -30.09
C PRO A 1024 45.43 -49.78 -31.02
N TRP A 1025 46.67 -49.92 -30.55
CA TRP A 1025 47.91 -49.79 -31.33
C TRP A 1025 48.66 -51.11 -31.37
N GLU A 1026 49.27 -51.43 -32.50
CA GLU A 1026 49.92 -52.73 -32.74
C GLU A 1026 51.45 -52.65 -32.57
N LEU A 1027 52.03 -53.67 -31.92
CA LEU A 1027 53.47 -53.91 -31.84
C LEU A 1027 53.77 -55.34 -32.30
N SER A 1028 54.53 -55.48 -33.38
CA SER A 1028 55.04 -56.76 -33.86
C SER A 1028 56.49 -56.95 -33.41
N LEU A 1029 56.79 -58.01 -32.66
CA LEU A 1029 58.16 -58.30 -32.23
C LEU A 1029 58.89 -59.14 -33.31
N PRO A 1030 60.05 -58.69 -33.80
CA PRO A 1030 60.82 -59.45 -34.79
C PRO A 1030 61.28 -60.80 -34.20
N ARG A 1031 61.38 -61.81 -35.07
CA ARG A 1031 61.85 -63.16 -34.70
C ARG A 1031 63.33 -63.20 -34.37
#